data_AF-A0A1H2L986-F1
#
_entry.id   AF-A0A1H2L986-F1
#
_cell.length_a   1.000
_cell.length_b   1.000
_cell.length_c   1.000
_cell.angle_alpha   90.00
_cell.angle_beta   90.00
_cell.angle_gamma   90.00
#
_symmetry.space_group_name_H-M   'P 1'
#
loop_
_entity.id
_entity.type
_entity.pdbx_description
1 polymer ?
#
loop_
_entity_poly.entity_id
_entity_poly.type
_entity_poly.pdbx_seq_one_letter_code
_entity_poly.pdbx_strand_id
1 'polypeptide(L)'
;MARPSLSRRGVGLACVVAVPAALLVVPLAMQVTATAPEPELNAESLQFDGYELPELVPITVADRTALDQLVATGVDLAEKVDDTGDGLRVEAIITPSEQQWLADAGFAVGEPVLTDEEFTALQEEREDTVAEIEVAEEAALDVGDDLNVQRAAWFENLGETFIQIEVFSEAGSSSANVLLEVSLDAGPGTPIGAGGTFNLSRFVDGGHYMYHRTGDPVPADPVPSRMRVRSILNGEVVGQVERPFTEFLDGEYPSGRGAPREWGNLATGFVDHYVDATEATERIESLAAEFPELAEIVELPYQTNGYRRPAQALFAEKIVVDAPSTGAGEYEAVAASFGRHPAAQGISGDLTRVADGTGDPLDGCEALVGFPAGDVAVVDRGTCNYAVKVLNAQAAGAVAVVVVNNVPGDPVTMTGTAPATTIPSVMISMEDGEVVKPGLPATGRVHGAPNEHRVGIDSQVWGHEGGNDVTVELADPRAASQPLTVSVAGDAVRAQLATDATGAISSTAAQVVAALNAHPGANALVKAYTWRGNAGNGVVAPALPRQLTDNLSAPDTVSRDPFTVKAIRIGTDRDGSQTGVLLYSQEHAREWVTPLVAIETAERLLRNYRSNPFIRQLVRNLDIFIIPTVNPDGTHYSIHDFTLQRRNMTNHCTQAGASDLRARNGWGVDLNRNFRTGNREQGFTGASASCTSDTFSGPSPLSEPESRNEIWLVENNPNIRFAMNTHTHGGYFMWSPGAYRLPTRDGLERPSYGVESYFYEASDVILNRIKEHRGTSVWPSRVGPISDVLYSAAGNSADDHFYNNGIFAWSFEAGSPTWNGEEWTDVGFTPPYEEGHEEAMEFAHGWLGILEVAQMYSLDNVLPRSTLEPGRGSYDAPVDVTFELSEPSDVYYTLDGSRPTFDSPRIEFTGPRQGQEPITISETTTVKWFAVDAAGNIQNNYQPGGTRENYQRALIRITD
;
A
#
# COMPACT_ATOMS: atom_id res chain seq x y z
N MET A 1 43.68 24.30 -33.16
CA MET A 1 43.92 25.13 -34.36
C MET A 1 42.62 25.24 -35.16
N ALA A 2 42.37 26.37 -35.83
CA ALA A 2 41.39 26.65 -36.90
C ALA A 2 39.99 25.96 -36.92
N ARG A 3 38.93 26.77 -36.69
CA ARG A 3 37.61 26.64 -37.37
C ARG A 3 37.72 27.13 -38.83
N PRO A 4 36.82 26.75 -39.77
CA PRO A 4 35.48 27.39 -40.00
C PRO A 4 34.37 26.35 -40.34
N SER A 5 33.04 26.53 -40.23
CA SER A 5 32.07 27.51 -40.81
C SER A 5 32.11 27.55 -42.36
N LEU A 6 31.04 27.55 -43.19
CA LEU A 6 29.68 28.15 -43.22
C LEU A 6 28.78 27.31 -44.20
N SER A 7 27.50 26.99 -43.93
CA SER A 7 26.23 27.74 -44.17
C SER A 7 25.50 27.60 -45.56
N ARG A 8 24.17 27.37 -45.48
CA ARG A 8 23.04 27.81 -46.35
C ARG A 8 22.57 27.05 -47.63
N ARG A 9 21.29 26.63 -47.58
CA ARG A 9 20.15 26.72 -48.58
C ARG A 9 20.32 26.07 -49.98
N GLY A 10 19.32 25.46 -50.63
CA GLY A 10 17.88 25.18 -50.36
C GLY A 10 17.09 24.95 -51.69
N VAL A 11 15.79 24.54 -51.64
CA VAL A 11 14.84 24.32 -52.79
C VAL A 11 15.09 23.03 -53.63
N GLY A 12 14.11 22.25 -54.14
CA GLY A 12 12.63 22.19 -54.03
C GLY A 12 11.95 21.43 -55.22
N LEU A 13 10.68 20.99 -55.07
CA LEU A 13 9.77 20.30 -56.05
C LEU A 13 10.12 18.86 -56.51
N ALA A 14 9.25 18.01 -57.11
CA ALA A 14 7.82 17.62 -56.91
C ALA A 14 7.29 16.77 -58.12
N CYS A 15 6.35 15.82 -57.90
CA CYS A 15 5.43 15.17 -58.88
C CYS A 15 6.04 14.19 -59.96
N VAL A 16 5.35 13.20 -60.60
CA VAL A 16 3.99 12.58 -60.49
C VAL A 16 3.89 11.22 -61.29
N VAL A 17 3.13 10.24 -60.78
CA VAL A 17 2.28 9.15 -61.41
C VAL A 17 2.69 8.40 -62.70
N ALA A 18 2.58 7.05 -62.71
CA ALA A 18 1.78 6.23 -63.68
C ALA A 18 1.83 4.68 -63.45
N VAL A 19 0.73 3.97 -63.77
CA VAL A 19 0.49 2.50 -63.72
C VAL A 19 -0.21 2.06 -65.04
N PRO A 20 0.02 0.86 -65.62
CA PRO A 20 -1.10 -0.11 -65.78
C PRO A 20 -0.76 -1.63 -65.89
N ALA A 21 -1.73 -2.47 -65.42
CA ALA A 21 -2.30 -3.73 -65.96
C ALA A 21 -1.53 -4.69 -66.91
N ALA A 22 -1.84 -5.99 -67.11
CA ALA A 22 -2.60 -7.09 -66.45
C ALA A 22 -2.87 -8.17 -67.54
N LEU A 23 -2.92 -9.47 -67.23
CA LEU A 23 -3.51 -10.52 -68.12
C LEU A 23 -3.80 -11.84 -67.38
N LEU A 24 -4.81 -12.59 -67.85
CA LEU A 24 -5.51 -13.68 -67.13
C LEU A 24 -5.64 -14.97 -67.98
N VAL A 25 -5.44 -16.16 -67.38
CA VAL A 25 -5.93 -17.47 -67.87
C VAL A 25 -6.18 -18.38 -66.65
N VAL A 26 -7.34 -19.04 -66.53
CA VAL A 26 -7.72 -19.92 -65.39
C VAL A 26 -8.63 -21.07 -65.86
N PRO A 27 -8.30 -22.34 -65.57
CA PRO A 27 -9.29 -23.23 -64.94
C PRO A 27 -8.72 -24.32 -63.97
N LEU A 28 -9.58 -24.70 -63.01
CA LEU A 28 -9.78 -26.00 -62.30
C LEU A 28 -8.63 -27.04 -62.17
N ALA A 29 -8.46 -27.76 -61.04
CA ALA A 29 -9.07 -27.64 -59.69
C ALA A 29 -8.30 -28.53 -58.70
N MET A 30 -8.11 -28.06 -57.45
CA MET A 30 -8.00 -28.91 -56.25
C MET A 30 -8.25 -28.05 -55.01
N GLN A 31 -8.84 -28.63 -53.96
CA GLN A 31 -9.24 -27.92 -52.75
C GLN A 31 -8.07 -27.79 -51.76
N VAL A 32 -7.72 -26.56 -51.42
CA VAL A 32 -7.25 -26.19 -50.08
C VAL A 32 -8.01 -24.93 -49.71
N THR A 33 -8.75 -24.96 -48.60
CA THR A 33 -9.48 -23.81 -48.08
C THR A 33 -8.49 -22.83 -47.46
N ALA A 34 -8.26 -21.70 -48.12
CA ALA A 34 -7.65 -20.55 -47.47
C ALA A 34 -8.60 -20.03 -46.39
N THR A 35 -8.13 -19.95 -45.16
CA THR A 35 -8.77 -19.18 -44.09
C THR A 35 -8.71 -17.67 -44.41
N ALA A 36 -9.64 -16.92 -43.82
CA ALA A 36 -9.76 -15.47 -43.99
C ALA A 36 -8.51 -14.73 -43.45
N PRO A 37 -8.24 -13.49 -43.89
CA PRO A 37 -7.09 -12.73 -43.40
C PRO A 37 -7.16 -12.50 -41.89
N GLU A 38 -6.00 -12.53 -41.24
CA GLU A 38 -5.82 -12.12 -39.84
C GLU A 38 -6.18 -10.64 -39.68
N PRO A 39 -6.86 -10.23 -38.59
CA PRO A 39 -7.08 -8.83 -38.28
C PRO A 39 -5.80 -8.22 -37.70
N GLU A 40 -5.30 -7.14 -38.31
CA GLU A 40 -4.27 -6.29 -37.71
C GLU A 40 -4.83 -5.63 -36.43
N LEU A 41 -4.14 -5.81 -35.30
CA LEU A 41 -4.43 -5.08 -34.06
C LEU A 41 -3.73 -3.72 -34.09
N ASN A 42 -4.47 -2.65 -33.81
CA ASN A 42 -3.95 -1.29 -33.74
C ASN A 42 -4.57 -0.51 -32.57
N ALA A 43 -3.86 0.52 -32.10
CA ALA A 43 -4.12 1.19 -30.82
C ALA A 43 -5.35 2.14 -30.79
N GLU A 44 -6.36 1.92 -31.64
CA GLU A 44 -7.59 2.74 -31.72
C GLU A 44 -8.89 1.95 -31.43
N SER A 45 -8.83 0.69 -30.98
CA SER A 45 -10.02 -0.16 -30.79
C SER A 45 -10.38 -0.54 -29.34
N LEU A 46 -9.84 0.14 -28.33
CA LEU A 46 -10.24 -0.07 -26.92
C LEU A 46 -11.32 0.94 -26.50
N GLN A 47 -12.59 0.53 -26.61
CA GLN A 47 -13.71 1.23 -25.96
C GLN A 47 -13.93 0.66 -24.55
N PHE A 48 -13.56 1.42 -23.53
CA PHE A 48 -13.73 1.05 -22.12
C PHE A 48 -15.08 1.51 -21.56
N ASP A 49 -16.01 0.56 -21.41
CA ASP A 49 -17.29 0.74 -20.71
C ASP A 49 -17.35 -0.21 -19.49
N GLY A 50 -16.54 0.05 -18.45
CA GLY A 50 -16.59 -0.77 -17.23
C GLY A 50 -15.53 -0.45 -16.17
N TYR A 51 -15.87 -0.76 -14.92
CA TYR A 51 -15.03 -0.70 -13.72
C TYR A 51 -14.91 -2.13 -13.18
N GLU A 52 -13.72 -2.72 -13.24
CA GLU A 52 -13.31 -3.96 -12.56
C GLU A 52 -11.93 -3.73 -11.92
N LEU A 53 -11.44 -4.65 -11.09
CA LEU A 53 -10.45 -4.39 -10.03
C LEU A 53 -9.55 -5.61 -9.73
N PRO A 54 -8.48 -5.43 -8.93
CA PRO A 54 -7.75 -6.51 -8.27
C PRO A 54 -8.54 -7.30 -7.22
N GLU A 55 -8.58 -8.62 -7.44
CA GLU A 55 -8.65 -9.67 -6.42
C GLU A 55 -7.43 -10.63 -6.62
N LEU A 56 -7.36 -11.79 -5.96
CA LEU A 56 -6.22 -12.73 -5.95
C LEU A 56 -6.63 -14.16 -6.37
N VAL A 57 -5.84 -14.81 -7.24
CA VAL A 57 -6.29 -15.96 -8.04
C VAL A 57 -5.70 -17.31 -7.64
N PRO A 58 -6.43 -18.29 -7.07
CA PRO A 58 -5.92 -19.66 -6.97
C PRO A 58 -5.94 -20.37 -8.33
N ILE A 59 -4.77 -20.49 -8.96
CA ILE A 59 -4.53 -21.38 -10.10
C ILE A 59 -4.06 -22.74 -9.57
N THR A 60 -4.27 -23.82 -10.31
CA THR A 60 -3.74 -25.15 -9.98
C THR A 60 -3.23 -25.85 -11.24
N VAL A 61 -2.02 -26.41 -11.14
CA VAL A 61 -1.26 -27.02 -12.24
C VAL A 61 -0.76 -28.41 -11.85
N ALA A 62 -0.55 -29.29 -12.85
CA ALA A 62 -0.25 -30.70 -12.59
C ALA A 62 1.20 -30.98 -12.14
N ASP A 63 2.16 -30.15 -12.55
CA ASP A 63 3.59 -30.25 -12.22
C ASP A 63 4.32 -28.90 -12.42
N ARG A 64 5.63 -28.85 -12.16
CA ARG A 64 6.43 -27.62 -12.37
C ARG A 64 6.61 -27.26 -13.85
N THR A 65 6.66 -28.22 -14.77
CA THR A 65 6.68 -27.93 -16.22
C THR A 65 5.44 -27.16 -16.66
N ALA A 66 4.26 -27.52 -16.12
CA ALA A 66 3.02 -26.78 -16.34
C ALA A 66 2.99 -25.42 -15.60
N LEU A 67 3.67 -25.30 -14.45
CA LEU A 67 3.88 -24.02 -13.76
C LEU A 67 4.77 -23.07 -14.59
N ASP A 68 5.87 -23.57 -15.16
CA ASP A 68 6.78 -22.77 -15.98
C ASP A 68 6.08 -22.31 -17.28
N GLN A 69 5.19 -23.13 -17.83
CA GLN A 69 4.31 -22.73 -18.96
C GLN A 69 3.29 -21.66 -18.56
N LEU A 70 2.77 -21.67 -17.33
CA LEU A 70 1.89 -20.63 -16.80
C LEU A 70 2.65 -19.32 -16.59
N VAL A 71 3.83 -19.36 -15.96
CA VAL A 71 4.75 -18.21 -15.81
C VAL A 71 5.18 -17.61 -17.16
N ALA A 72 5.23 -18.43 -18.21
CA ALA A 72 5.54 -17.98 -19.57
C ALA A 72 4.39 -17.25 -20.29
N THR A 73 3.20 -17.13 -19.68
CA THR A 73 2.06 -16.39 -20.28
C THR A 73 2.00 -14.90 -19.92
N GLY A 74 2.98 -14.37 -19.17
CA GLY A 74 2.98 -12.99 -18.67
C GLY A 74 2.15 -12.78 -17.39
N VAL A 75 1.56 -13.86 -16.87
CA VAL A 75 0.87 -13.92 -15.58
C VAL A 75 1.88 -13.77 -14.45
N ASP A 76 1.65 -12.79 -13.57
CA ASP A 76 2.38 -12.64 -12.31
C ASP A 76 1.69 -13.40 -11.17
N LEU A 77 2.45 -13.72 -10.13
CA LEU A 77 2.09 -14.68 -9.09
C LEU A 77 2.49 -14.16 -7.70
N ALA A 78 1.62 -14.31 -6.71
CA ALA A 78 1.95 -14.07 -5.30
C ALA A 78 2.89 -15.17 -4.75
N GLU A 79 3.59 -14.91 -3.64
CA GLU A 79 4.71 -15.72 -3.06
C GLU A 79 4.45 -17.22 -2.81
N LYS A 80 3.22 -17.70 -2.98
CA LYS A 80 2.74 -18.97 -2.43
C LYS A 80 2.63 -20.10 -3.46
N VAL A 81 3.23 -21.25 -3.12
CA VAL A 81 3.16 -22.51 -3.89
C VAL A 81 2.84 -23.66 -2.93
N ASP A 82 1.59 -24.11 -2.90
CA ASP A 82 1.13 -25.23 -2.08
C ASP A 82 1.14 -26.55 -2.89
N ASP A 83 1.84 -27.58 -2.40
CA ASP A 83 1.69 -28.95 -2.94
C ASP A 83 0.50 -29.64 -2.25
N THR A 84 -0.53 -29.94 -3.04
CA THR A 84 -1.80 -30.52 -2.54
C THR A 84 -1.88 -32.04 -2.68
N GLY A 85 -0.84 -32.70 -3.22
CA GLY A 85 -0.79 -34.15 -3.42
C GLY A 85 -1.49 -34.69 -4.67
N ASP A 86 -2.44 -33.95 -5.26
CA ASP A 86 -2.99 -34.19 -6.61
C ASP A 86 -2.61 -33.06 -7.61
N GLY A 87 -1.84 -32.05 -7.17
CA GLY A 87 -1.30 -30.95 -8.00
C GLY A 87 -0.67 -29.80 -7.20
N LEU A 88 0.06 -28.90 -7.88
CA LEU A 88 0.60 -27.66 -7.31
C LEU A 88 -0.44 -26.53 -7.43
N ARG A 89 -0.71 -25.82 -6.34
CA ARG A 89 -1.58 -24.65 -6.31
C ARG A 89 -0.75 -23.38 -6.12
N VAL A 90 -1.02 -22.35 -6.91
CA VAL A 90 -0.33 -21.05 -6.89
C VAL A 90 -1.33 -19.91 -6.91
N GLU A 91 -0.97 -18.76 -6.36
CA GLU A 91 -1.82 -17.58 -6.35
C GLU A 91 -1.36 -16.57 -7.42
N ALA A 92 -2.27 -16.08 -8.28
CA ALA A 92 -1.97 -15.34 -9.51
C ALA A 92 -2.69 -14.00 -9.62
N ILE A 93 -2.34 -13.20 -10.63
CA ILE A 93 -2.94 -11.89 -10.93
C ILE A 93 -2.92 -11.57 -12.44
N ILE A 94 -4.09 -11.15 -12.96
CA ILE A 94 -4.53 -11.07 -14.37
C ILE A 94 -5.88 -10.31 -14.43
N THR A 95 -6.53 -9.88 -15.52
CA THR A 95 -7.93 -9.34 -15.45
C THR A 95 -9.01 -10.43 -15.46
N PRO A 96 -10.31 -10.17 -15.09
CA PRO A 96 -11.42 -11.10 -15.38
C PRO A 96 -11.55 -11.47 -16.86
N SER A 97 -11.01 -10.63 -17.74
CA SER A 97 -10.86 -10.92 -19.17
C SER A 97 -9.69 -11.88 -19.47
N GLU A 98 -8.55 -11.77 -18.77
CA GLU A 98 -7.41 -12.70 -18.91
C GLU A 98 -7.65 -14.06 -18.26
N GLN A 99 -8.46 -14.14 -17.18
CA GLN A 99 -8.96 -15.41 -16.67
C GLN A 99 -9.64 -16.24 -17.77
N GLN A 100 -10.50 -15.59 -18.55
CA GLN A 100 -11.26 -16.22 -19.62
C GLN A 100 -10.34 -16.71 -20.75
N TRP A 101 -9.28 -15.95 -21.05
CA TRP A 101 -8.24 -16.33 -22.03
C TRP A 101 -7.43 -17.56 -21.59
N LEU A 102 -7.01 -17.63 -20.33
CA LEU A 102 -6.27 -18.79 -19.78
C LEU A 102 -7.13 -20.05 -19.65
N ALA A 103 -8.42 -19.90 -19.33
CA ALA A 103 -9.38 -21.00 -19.35
C ALA A 103 -9.58 -21.56 -20.77
N ASP A 104 -9.69 -20.68 -21.78
CA ASP A 104 -9.78 -21.08 -23.19
C ASP A 104 -8.47 -21.71 -23.73
N ALA A 105 -7.32 -21.44 -23.09
CA ALA A 105 -6.03 -22.09 -23.35
C ALA A 105 -5.85 -23.44 -22.62
N GLY A 106 -6.71 -23.77 -21.64
CA GLY A 106 -6.74 -25.08 -20.97
C GLY A 106 -6.24 -25.14 -19.52
N PHE A 107 -6.00 -23.99 -18.87
CA PHE A 107 -5.67 -23.89 -17.44
C PHE A 107 -6.93 -23.66 -16.57
N ALA A 108 -6.81 -23.39 -15.26
CA ALA A 108 -7.92 -23.12 -14.34
C ALA A 108 -7.67 -21.87 -13.47
N VAL A 109 -8.70 -21.06 -13.18
CA VAL A 109 -8.55 -19.63 -12.82
C VAL A 109 -9.66 -19.06 -11.90
N GLY A 110 -9.50 -17.83 -11.41
CA GLY A 110 -10.34 -17.07 -10.45
C GLY A 110 -9.97 -15.56 -10.38
N GLU A 111 -10.52 -14.77 -9.46
CA GLU A 111 -10.63 -13.28 -9.57
C GLU A 111 -9.35 -12.42 -9.20
N PRO A 112 -9.01 -11.27 -9.87
CA PRO A 112 -7.58 -11.00 -10.24
C PRO A 112 -7.07 -9.52 -10.61
N VAL A 113 -5.75 -9.14 -10.82
CA VAL A 113 -5.26 -8.02 -11.77
C VAL A 113 -3.73 -7.94 -12.12
N LEU A 114 -3.33 -8.00 -13.42
CA LEU A 114 -2.07 -7.43 -14.01
C LEU A 114 -2.14 -7.28 -15.57
N THR A 115 -1.00 -7.11 -16.33
CA THR A 115 -0.92 -6.74 -17.78
C THR A 115 0.41 -7.13 -18.54
N ASP A 116 0.59 -6.73 -19.82
CA ASP A 116 1.41 -7.39 -20.90
C ASP A 116 2.80 -6.78 -21.36
N GLU A 117 2.87 -5.68 -22.12
CA GLU A 117 4.00 -5.22 -23.00
C GLU A 117 5.40 -5.12 -22.33
N GLU A 118 5.46 -5.15 -21.01
CA GLU A 118 6.66 -5.20 -20.17
C GLU A 118 7.38 -6.58 -20.23
N PHE A 119 6.65 -7.65 -20.59
CA PHE A 119 7.16 -9.02 -20.69
C PHE A 119 8.19 -9.22 -21.81
N THR A 120 8.08 -8.48 -22.91
CA THR A 120 9.00 -8.64 -24.07
C THR A 120 10.40 -8.10 -23.77
N ALA A 121 10.52 -7.08 -22.92
CA ALA A 121 11.82 -6.59 -22.46
C ALA A 121 12.50 -7.58 -21.49
N LEU A 122 11.72 -8.30 -20.68
CA LEU A 122 12.19 -9.33 -19.76
C LEU A 122 12.53 -10.66 -20.46
N GLN A 123 11.89 -10.98 -21.60
CA GLN A 123 12.18 -12.18 -22.40
C GLN A 123 13.58 -12.17 -23.02
N GLU A 124 14.04 -11.04 -23.56
CA GLU A 124 15.42 -10.92 -24.10
C GLU A 124 16.48 -11.02 -22.98
N GLU A 125 16.15 -10.66 -21.73
CA GLU A 125 17.02 -10.87 -20.56
C GLU A 125 16.96 -12.33 -20.07
N ARG A 126 15.79 -13.00 -20.19
CA ARG A 126 15.57 -14.39 -19.74
C ARG A 126 16.22 -15.44 -20.63
N GLU A 127 16.29 -15.28 -21.95
CA GLU A 127 16.93 -16.27 -22.83
C GLU A 127 18.45 -16.35 -22.60
N ASP A 128 19.12 -15.21 -22.32
CA ASP A 128 20.51 -15.20 -21.87
C ASP A 128 20.63 -15.78 -20.44
N THR A 129 19.72 -15.41 -19.53
CA THR A 129 19.71 -15.91 -18.14
C THR A 129 19.53 -17.44 -18.05
N VAL A 130 18.70 -18.07 -18.88
CA VAL A 130 18.51 -19.54 -18.85
C VAL A 130 19.77 -20.29 -19.30
N ALA A 131 20.50 -19.75 -20.29
CA ALA A 131 21.79 -20.31 -20.69
C ALA A 131 22.87 -20.10 -19.62
N GLU A 132 22.83 -18.97 -18.89
CA GLU A 132 23.69 -18.76 -17.72
C GLU A 132 23.27 -19.63 -16.53
N ILE A 133 21.99 -19.94 -16.33
CA ILE A 133 21.50 -20.85 -15.27
C ILE A 133 21.98 -22.29 -15.52
N GLU A 134 21.89 -22.84 -16.74
CA GLU A 134 22.43 -24.19 -17.00
C GLU A 134 23.95 -24.27 -16.72
N VAL A 135 24.70 -23.20 -17.03
CA VAL A 135 26.14 -23.09 -16.72
C VAL A 135 26.38 -22.87 -15.22
N ALA A 136 25.52 -22.12 -14.53
CA ALA A 136 25.60 -21.85 -13.10
C ALA A 136 25.17 -23.08 -12.27
N GLU A 137 24.28 -23.92 -12.76
CA GLU A 137 23.92 -25.19 -12.14
C GLU A 137 25.05 -26.22 -12.27
N GLU A 138 25.72 -26.31 -13.43
CA GLU A 138 26.98 -27.08 -13.54
C GLU A 138 28.07 -26.51 -12.62
N ALA A 139 28.22 -25.18 -12.54
CA ALA A 139 29.22 -24.55 -11.67
C ALA A 139 28.93 -24.70 -10.17
N ALA A 140 27.66 -24.59 -9.74
CA ALA A 140 27.26 -24.75 -8.33
C ALA A 140 27.39 -26.20 -7.85
N LEU A 141 27.22 -27.19 -8.73
CA LEU A 141 27.51 -28.60 -8.43
C LEU A 141 29.03 -28.85 -8.25
N ASP A 142 29.89 -28.16 -9.00
CA ASP A 142 31.35 -28.29 -8.90
C ASP A 142 31.98 -27.45 -7.76
N VAL A 143 31.39 -26.30 -7.42
CA VAL A 143 31.90 -25.36 -6.39
C VAL A 143 31.30 -25.62 -5.00
N GLY A 144 30.05 -26.10 -4.94
CA GLY A 144 29.25 -26.18 -3.72
C GLY A 144 28.53 -24.86 -3.40
N ASP A 145 27.83 -24.83 -2.27
CA ASP A 145 27.02 -23.69 -1.83
C ASP A 145 27.46 -23.18 -0.45
N ASP A 146 27.68 -21.86 -0.35
CA ASP A 146 27.96 -21.19 0.92
C ASP A 146 26.66 -20.70 1.57
N LEU A 147 26.39 -21.21 2.78
CA LEU A 147 25.15 -20.98 3.51
C LEU A 147 25.37 -20.00 4.66
N ASN A 148 24.97 -18.75 4.45
CA ASN A 148 24.99 -17.74 5.49
C ASN A 148 23.63 -17.66 6.21
N VAL A 149 23.57 -18.22 7.42
CA VAL A 149 22.40 -18.12 8.30
C VAL A 149 22.34 -16.69 8.87
N GLN A 150 21.47 -15.87 8.27
CA GLN A 150 21.17 -14.50 8.71
C GLN A 150 20.41 -14.51 10.03
N ARG A 151 19.52 -15.49 10.22
CA ARG A 151 18.72 -15.62 11.44
C ARG A 151 18.41 -17.07 11.79
N ALA A 152 18.50 -17.38 13.09
CA ALA A 152 17.97 -18.58 13.71
C ALA A 152 17.46 -18.19 15.10
N ALA A 153 16.25 -17.66 15.15
CA ALA A 153 15.69 -17.06 16.36
C ALA A 153 14.50 -17.87 16.87
N TRP A 154 14.33 -17.89 18.20
CA TRP A 154 13.07 -18.26 18.85
C TRP A 154 12.52 -17.07 19.62
N PHE A 155 11.19 -16.97 19.73
CA PHE A 155 10.52 -15.90 20.46
C PHE A 155 9.21 -16.40 21.06
N GLU A 156 8.74 -15.71 22.10
CA GLU A 156 7.40 -15.92 22.65
C GLU A 156 6.42 -14.90 22.07
N ASN A 157 5.22 -15.35 21.73
CA ASN A 157 4.08 -14.49 21.37
C ASN A 157 2.83 -14.99 22.09
N LEU A 158 2.20 -14.13 22.89
CA LEU A 158 1.04 -14.42 23.73
C LEU A 158 1.21 -15.65 24.67
N GLY A 159 2.46 -15.97 25.02
CA GLY A 159 2.81 -17.11 25.88
C GLY A 159 3.05 -18.44 25.16
N GLU A 160 3.01 -18.47 23.83
CA GLU A 160 3.45 -19.61 23.02
C GLU A 160 4.80 -19.34 22.35
N THR A 161 5.61 -20.38 22.14
CA THR A 161 6.97 -20.27 21.59
C THR A 161 7.03 -20.64 20.12
N PHE A 162 7.67 -19.79 19.32
CA PHE A 162 7.83 -19.94 17.88
C PHE A 162 9.29 -19.82 17.45
N ILE A 163 9.64 -20.41 16.31
CA ILE A 163 10.93 -20.21 15.65
C ILE A 163 10.79 -19.52 14.29
N GLN A 164 11.81 -18.74 13.93
CA GLN A 164 12.02 -18.21 12.58
C GLN A 164 13.47 -18.37 12.14
N ILE A 165 13.65 -18.68 10.86
CA ILE A 165 14.94 -18.96 10.25
C ILE A 165 15.03 -18.18 8.93
N GLU A 166 16.17 -17.54 8.69
CA GLU A 166 16.52 -16.88 7.43
C GLU A 166 17.95 -17.27 7.03
N VAL A 167 18.13 -17.73 5.80
CA VAL A 167 19.39 -18.29 5.29
C VAL A 167 19.62 -17.83 3.87
N PHE A 168 20.70 -17.08 3.65
CA PHE A 168 21.22 -16.82 2.33
C PHE A 168 21.96 -18.07 1.80
N SER A 169 21.90 -18.26 0.49
CA SER A 169 22.48 -19.39 -0.24
C SER A 169 22.97 -18.84 -1.57
N GLU A 170 24.26 -18.98 -1.84
CA GLU A 170 24.90 -18.49 -3.06
C GLU A 170 24.41 -19.27 -4.29
N ALA A 171 24.24 -20.59 -4.15
CA ALA A 171 23.61 -21.39 -5.19
C ALA A 171 22.12 -21.02 -5.37
N GLY A 172 21.41 -20.66 -4.29
CA GLY A 172 20.00 -20.25 -4.33
C GLY A 172 19.75 -18.86 -4.94
N SER A 173 20.78 -18.00 -4.99
CA SER A 173 20.77 -16.76 -5.77
C SER A 173 20.81 -17.06 -7.27
N SER A 174 21.59 -18.07 -7.66
CA SER A 174 21.86 -18.47 -9.04
C SER A 174 20.81 -19.44 -9.62
N SER A 175 20.18 -20.28 -8.81
CA SER A 175 19.14 -21.22 -9.25
C SER A 175 17.96 -21.33 -8.29
N ALA A 176 16.75 -21.25 -8.85
CA ALA A 176 15.49 -21.48 -8.14
C ALA A 176 15.17 -22.99 -7.93
N ASN A 177 16.09 -23.91 -8.27
CA ASN A 177 15.99 -25.34 -8.01
C ASN A 177 16.69 -25.76 -6.70
N VAL A 178 17.43 -24.84 -6.05
CA VAL A 178 18.04 -25.10 -4.74
C VAL A 178 16.96 -25.17 -3.66
N LEU A 179 16.94 -26.26 -2.89
CA LEU A 179 16.08 -26.45 -1.74
C LEU A 179 16.91 -26.36 -0.45
N LEU A 180 16.47 -25.55 0.52
CA LEU A 180 17.08 -25.53 1.85
C LEU A 180 16.29 -26.39 2.85
N GLU A 181 16.78 -27.59 3.14
CA GLU A 181 16.25 -28.50 4.18
C GLU A 181 16.80 -28.11 5.56
N VAL A 182 15.92 -27.89 6.53
CA VAL A 182 16.25 -27.68 7.95
C VAL A 182 15.97 -28.95 8.74
N SER A 183 16.94 -29.44 9.51
CA SER A 183 16.75 -30.45 10.55
C SER A 183 16.96 -29.83 11.94
N LEU A 184 16.03 -30.05 12.88
CA LEU A 184 16.12 -29.55 14.26
C LEU A 184 16.59 -30.64 15.24
N ASP A 185 17.18 -30.23 16.36
CA ASP A 185 17.17 -31.08 17.56
C ASP A 185 15.79 -31.04 18.26
N ALA A 186 15.51 -31.97 19.16
CA ALA A 186 14.28 -32.03 19.97
C ALA A 186 14.44 -31.29 21.31
N GLY A 187 15.22 -30.21 21.31
CA GLY A 187 15.58 -29.44 22.49
C GLY A 187 16.95 -29.79 23.10
N PRO A 188 17.37 -29.04 24.14
CA PRO A 188 18.74 -29.05 24.66
C PRO A 188 19.29 -30.43 25.00
N GLY A 189 20.45 -30.76 24.42
CA GLY A 189 21.17 -32.02 24.65
C GLY A 189 20.71 -33.21 23.80
N THR A 190 19.75 -33.02 22.90
CA THR A 190 19.35 -34.03 21.90
C THR A 190 20.18 -33.89 20.60
N PRO A 191 20.24 -34.92 19.73
CA PRO A 191 20.94 -34.83 18.45
C PRO A 191 20.07 -34.12 17.40
N ILE A 192 20.71 -33.37 16.50
CA ILE A 192 20.04 -32.78 15.32
C ILE A 192 19.46 -33.90 14.44
N GLY A 193 18.20 -33.75 14.03
CA GLY A 193 17.38 -34.77 13.38
C GLY A 193 16.51 -35.59 14.34
N ALA A 194 16.51 -35.28 15.65
CA ALA A 194 15.54 -35.82 16.60
C ALA A 194 14.25 -34.98 16.69
N GLY A 195 14.32 -33.71 16.28
CA GLY A 195 13.16 -32.81 16.19
C GLY A 195 12.51 -32.85 14.80
N GLY A 196 11.85 -31.76 14.43
CA GLY A 196 11.25 -31.59 13.10
C GLY A 196 12.27 -31.52 11.96
N THR A 197 11.78 -31.75 10.74
CA THR A 197 12.50 -31.46 9.49
C THR A 197 11.52 -30.84 8.50
N PHE A 198 11.90 -29.74 7.86
CA PHE A 198 11.08 -28.98 6.92
C PHE A 198 11.97 -28.16 5.97
N ASN A 199 11.40 -27.64 4.88
CA ASN A 199 12.12 -26.79 3.93
C ASN A 199 11.84 -25.30 4.20
N LEU A 200 12.81 -24.45 3.90
CA LEU A 200 12.62 -23.00 3.84
C LEU A 200 12.08 -22.59 2.46
N SER A 201 11.24 -21.55 2.42
CA SER A 201 10.73 -20.96 1.18
C SER A 201 11.71 -19.93 0.62
N ARG A 202 11.93 -19.94 -0.70
CA ARG A 202 12.76 -18.95 -1.39
C ARG A 202 12.04 -17.59 -1.43
N PHE A 203 12.59 -16.58 -0.78
CA PHE A 203 12.05 -15.22 -0.78
C PHE A 203 12.68 -14.38 -1.91
N VAL A 204 11.82 -13.70 -2.67
CA VAL A 204 12.16 -12.87 -3.83
C VAL A 204 11.43 -11.55 -3.70
N ASP A 205 12.14 -10.44 -3.92
CA ASP A 205 11.58 -9.09 -3.88
C ASP A 205 12.10 -8.27 -5.07
N GLY A 206 11.20 -7.60 -5.79
CA GLY A 206 11.53 -6.88 -7.02
C GLY A 206 12.15 -7.74 -8.13
N GLY A 207 11.95 -9.06 -8.11
CA GLY A 207 12.58 -10.03 -9.00
C GLY A 207 13.95 -10.56 -8.51
N HIS A 208 14.50 -10.02 -7.42
CA HIS A 208 15.80 -10.41 -6.87
C HIS A 208 15.66 -11.43 -5.76
N TYR A 209 16.53 -12.45 -5.76
CA TYR A 209 16.64 -13.37 -4.63
C TYR A 209 17.17 -12.63 -3.40
N MET A 210 16.44 -12.75 -2.29
CA MET A 210 16.83 -12.15 -1.03
C MET A 210 17.52 -13.16 -0.13
N TYR A 211 16.83 -14.26 0.18
CA TYR A 211 17.28 -15.37 1.04
C TYR A 211 16.19 -16.47 1.02
N HIS A 212 16.40 -17.58 1.72
CA HIS A 212 15.32 -18.50 2.07
C HIS A 212 14.84 -18.26 3.50
N ARG A 213 13.54 -18.36 3.77
CA ARG A 213 12.93 -18.12 5.08
C ARG A 213 11.88 -19.14 5.48
N THR A 214 11.63 -19.26 6.79
CA THR A 214 10.31 -19.70 7.29
C THR A 214 9.27 -18.68 6.84
N GLY A 215 8.12 -19.13 6.32
CA GLY A 215 6.98 -18.26 6.00
C GLY A 215 6.36 -17.70 7.29
N ASP A 216 5.38 -18.41 7.83
CA ASP A 216 4.88 -18.14 9.17
C ASP A 216 5.85 -18.64 10.26
N PRO A 217 5.87 -18.01 11.45
CA PRO A 217 6.58 -18.54 12.61
C PRO A 217 6.06 -19.93 12.98
N VAL A 218 6.98 -20.88 13.16
CA VAL A 218 6.65 -22.29 13.41
C VAL A 218 6.60 -22.56 14.92
N PRO A 219 5.49 -23.11 15.47
CA PRO A 219 5.41 -23.47 16.89
C PRO A 219 6.50 -24.47 17.31
N ALA A 220 7.11 -24.27 18.49
CA ALA A 220 8.26 -25.05 18.94
C ALA A 220 8.31 -25.25 20.46
N ASP A 221 7.67 -26.33 20.96
CA ASP A 221 7.79 -26.81 22.35
C ASP A 221 8.26 -28.28 22.39
N PRO A 222 9.41 -28.61 23.04
CA PRO A 222 10.37 -27.68 23.64
C PRO A 222 11.19 -26.93 22.58
N VAL A 223 11.71 -25.76 22.96
CA VAL A 223 12.55 -24.92 22.09
C VAL A 223 13.78 -25.70 21.60
N PRO A 224 14.02 -25.80 20.27
CA PRO A 224 15.22 -26.45 19.73
C PRO A 224 16.47 -25.63 20.09
N SER A 225 17.56 -26.32 20.45
CA SER A 225 18.82 -25.65 20.82
C SER A 225 19.69 -25.35 19.60
N ARG A 226 19.59 -26.19 18.56
CA ARG A 226 20.37 -26.12 17.32
C ARG A 226 19.59 -26.63 16.13
N MET A 227 19.98 -26.14 14.96
CA MET A 227 19.56 -26.65 13.65
C MET A 227 20.76 -27.01 12.78
N ARG A 228 20.50 -27.83 11.76
CA ARG A 228 21.33 -27.97 10.56
C ARG A 228 20.50 -27.55 9.36
N VAL A 229 21.07 -26.73 8.48
CA VAL A 229 20.51 -26.42 7.17
C VAL A 229 21.37 -27.08 6.10
N ARG A 230 20.74 -27.59 5.04
CA ARG A 230 21.37 -28.20 3.87
C ARG A 230 20.79 -27.60 2.61
N SER A 231 21.63 -27.16 1.68
CA SER A 231 21.23 -26.89 0.32
C SER A 231 21.31 -28.15 -0.52
N ILE A 232 20.23 -28.42 -1.24
CA ILE A 232 20.05 -29.58 -2.10
C ILE A 232 19.77 -29.09 -3.52
N LEU A 233 20.61 -29.49 -4.47
CA LEU A 233 20.42 -29.21 -5.90
C LEU A 233 20.44 -30.55 -6.65
N ASN A 234 19.44 -30.80 -7.50
CA ASN A 234 19.29 -32.05 -8.26
C ASN A 234 19.35 -33.35 -7.41
N GLY A 235 18.99 -33.26 -6.12
CA GLY A 235 19.00 -34.38 -5.17
C GLY A 235 20.33 -34.63 -4.46
N GLU A 236 21.37 -33.82 -4.74
CA GLU A 236 22.66 -33.88 -4.05
C GLU A 236 22.82 -32.69 -3.07
N VAL A 237 23.46 -32.93 -1.92
CA VAL A 237 23.73 -31.88 -0.92
C VAL A 237 24.97 -31.10 -1.33
N VAL A 238 24.79 -29.85 -1.75
CA VAL A 238 25.86 -28.95 -2.24
C VAL A 238 26.44 -28.04 -1.14
N GLY A 239 25.69 -27.81 -0.06
CA GLY A 239 26.13 -27.04 1.11
C GLY A 239 25.45 -27.51 2.40
N GLN A 240 26.10 -27.29 3.55
CA GLN A 240 25.48 -27.53 4.86
C GLN A 240 26.11 -26.69 5.97
N VAL A 241 25.28 -26.25 6.92
CA VAL A 241 25.71 -25.43 8.05
C VAL A 241 24.93 -25.78 9.33
N GLU A 242 25.59 -25.74 10.49
CA GLU A 242 24.94 -25.87 11.79
C GLU A 242 24.99 -24.54 12.55
N ARG A 243 23.90 -24.20 13.25
CA ARG A 243 23.79 -23.00 14.10
C ARG A 243 22.95 -23.27 15.35
N PRO A 244 23.24 -22.61 16.48
CA PRO A 244 22.32 -22.54 17.61
C PRO A 244 21.15 -21.62 17.30
N PHE A 245 20.06 -21.73 18.08
CA PHE A 245 19.04 -20.69 18.14
C PHE A 245 19.41 -19.63 19.18
N THR A 246 19.05 -18.37 18.92
CA THR A 246 19.08 -17.26 19.90
C THR A 246 17.65 -16.90 20.31
N GLU A 247 17.47 -16.47 21.55
CA GLU A 247 16.22 -15.82 21.97
C GLU A 247 16.12 -14.45 21.27
N PHE A 248 14.90 -14.01 20.98
CA PHE A 248 14.60 -12.69 20.44
C PHE A 248 13.62 -11.97 21.37
N LEU A 249 13.96 -10.73 21.75
CA LEU A 249 13.32 -9.98 22.82
C LEU A 249 13.40 -10.74 24.16
N ASP A 250 14.64 -11.02 24.61
CA ASP A 250 14.96 -11.74 25.85
C ASP A 250 14.77 -10.90 27.13
N GLY A 251 14.43 -9.62 26.98
CA GLY A 251 14.29 -8.66 28.07
C GLY A 251 15.62 -8.15 28.65
N GLU A 252 16.77 -8.45 28.04
CA GLU A 252 18.04 -7.83 28.42
C GLU A 252 18.17 -6.42 27.81
N TYR A 253 18.35 -5.42 28.67
CA TYR A 253 18.47 -4.02 28.24
C TYR A 253 19.92 -3.51 28.32
N PRO A 254 20.38 -2.63 27.39
CA PRO A 254 21.72 -2.07 27.41
C PRO A 254 22.06 -1.38 28.74
N SER A 255 23.27 -1.63 29.27
CA SER A 255 23.69 -1.10 30.57
C SER A 255 24.43 0.24 30.44
N GLY A 256 24.11 1.23 31.27
CA GLY A 256 24.75 2.55 31.18
C GLY A 256 24.04 3.67 31.93
N ARG A 257 24.36 4.91 31.56
CA ARG A 257 23.67 6.10 32.04
C ARG A 257 22.46 6.34 31.13
N GLY A 258 21.27 6.51 31.71
CA GLY A 258 20.03 6.59 30.92
C GLY A 258 19.46 5.24 30.51
N ALA A 259 20.17 4.13 30.79
CA ALA A 259 19.74 2.76 30.49
C ALA A 259 18.31 2.45 30.97
N PRO A 260 17.56 1.60 30.23
CA PRO A 260 16.17 1.29 30.51
C PRO A 260 15.96 0.70 31.91
N ARG A 261 14.77 0.94 32.48
CA ARG A 261 14.41 0.47 33.83
C ARG A 261 12.95 0.08 33.91
N GLU A 262 12.59 -0.78 34.87
CA GLU A 262 11.19 -0.99 35.24
C GLU A 262 10.48 0.35 35.47
N TRP A 263 9.42 0.59 34.71
CA TRP A 263 8.61 1.82 34.84
C TRP A 263 7.83 1.89 36.15
N GLY A 264 7.55 0.72 36.75
CA GLY A 264 6.58 0.56 37.81
C GLY A 264 5.16 0.92 37.32
N ASN A 265 4.25 1.20 38.25
CA ASN A 265 2.87 1.49 37.90
C ASN A 265 2.76 2.87 37.22
N LEU A 266 2.31 2.88 35.97
CA LEU A 266 1.80 4.05 35.26
C LEU A 266 0.27 4.08 35.36
N ALA A 267 -0.32 5.27 35.37
CA ALA A 267 -1.71 5.44 34.96
C ALA A 267 -1.77 5.40 33.43
N THR A 268 -2.69 4.61 32.90
CA THR A 268 -2.88 4.27 31.48
C THR A 268 -4.38 4.09 31.17
N GLY A 269 -4.72 3.87 29.90
CA GLY A 269 -6.09 3.56 29.47
C GLY A 269 -6.98 4.79 29.44
N PHE A 270 -6.48 5.88 28.84
CA PHE A 270 -7.16 7.17 28.78
C PHE A 270 -8.06 7.34 27.55
N VAL A 271 -7.88 6.48 26.54
CA VAL A 271 -8.76 6.35 25.38
C VAL A 271 -9.86 5.30 25.64
N ASP A 272 -11.11 5.62 25.29
CA ASP A 272 -12.28 4.75 25.50
C ASP A 272 -13.15 4.54 24.23
N HIS A 273 -12.74 5.09 23.09
CA HIS A 273 -13.30 4.88 21.75
C HIS A 273 -12.27 5.26 20.66
N TYR A 274 -12.54 4.88 19.40
CA TYR A 274 -11.86 5.48 18.24
C TYR A 274 -12.24 6.95 18.10
N VAL A 275 -11.28 7.80 17.76
CA VAL A 275 -11.44 9.26 17.66
C VAL A 275 -11.23 9.73 16.22
N ASP A 276 -11.97 10.76 15.80
CA ASP A 276 -11.63 11.48 14.58
C ASP A 276 -10.60 12.60 14.81
N ALA A 277 -10.11 13.21 13.72
CA ALA A 277 -9.05 14.21 13.79
C ALA A 277 -9.44 15.49 14.57
N THR A 278 -10.74 15.80 14.67
CA THR A 278 -11.27 16.89 15.50
C THR A 278 -11.07 16.52 16.96
N GLU A 279 -11.57 15.35 17.36
CA GLU A 279 -11.51 14.85 18.73
C GLU A 279 -10.06 14.67 19.20
N ALA A 280 -9.20 14.10 18.34
CA ALA A 280 -7.77 13.95 18.60
C ALA A 280 -7.07 15.31 18.81
N THR A 281 -7.44 16.32 18.02
CA THR A 281 -6.91 17.69 18.15
C THR A 281 -7.40 18.35 19.43
N GLU A 282 -8.71 18.32 19.71
CA GLU A 282 -9.28 18.84 20.96
C GLU A 282 -8.68 18.16 22.20
N ARG A 283 -8.37 16.85 22.11
CA ARG A 283 -7.74 16.06 23.16
C ARG A 283 -6.35 16.57 23.52
N ILE A 284 -5.51 16.86 22.52
CA ILE A 284 -4.17 17.43 22.77
C ILE A 284 -4.20 18.90 23.21
N GLU A 285 -5.14 19.72 22.70
CA GLU A 285 -5.33 21.10 23.16
C GLU A 285 -5.77 21.16 24.62
N SER A 286 -6.70 20.28 25.00
CA SER A 286 -7.16 20.09 26.37
C SER A 286 -6.00 19.70 27.31
N LEU A 287 -5.12 18.79 26.88
CA LEU A 287 -3.91 18.43 27.62
C LEU A 287 -2.93 19.60 27.80
N ALA A 288 -2.66 20.35 26.74
CA ALA A 288 -1.79 21.53 26.82
C ALA A 288 -2.37 22.62 27.74
N ALA A 289 -3.69 22.76 27.80
CA ALA A 289 -4.38 23.66 28.71
C ALA A 289 -4.42 23.14 30.18
N GLU A 290 -4.47 21.83 30.40
CA GLU A 290 -4.41 21.19 31.73
C GLU A 290 -2.99 21.26 32.33
N PHE A 291 -1.94 21.13 31.50
CA PHE A 291 -0.53 21.04 31.89
C PHE A 291 0.37 22.11 31.22
N PRO A 292 0.07 23.41 31.31
CA PRO A 292 0.80 24.46 30.56
C PRO A 292 2.27 24.61 30.99
N GLU A 293 2.65 24.12 32.18
CA GLU A 293 4.06 24.08 32.59
C GLU A 293 4.86 22.94 31.97
N LEU A 294 4.20 21.98 31.31
CA LEU A 294 4.82 20.80 30.67
C LEU A 294 4.53 20.70 29.18
N ALA A 295 3.43 21.28 28.69
CA ALA A 295 2.99 21.18 27.31
C ALA A 295 2.63 22.54 26.68
N GLU A 296 2.75 22.62 25.36
CA GLU A 296 2.21 23.69 24.51
C GLU A 296 1.77 23.11 23.15
N ILE A 297 0.97 23.87 22.41
CA ILE A 297 0.53 23.51 21.06
C ILE A 297 1.39 24.22 20.02
N VAL A 298 1.87 23.45 19.04
CA VAL A 298 2.55 23.94 17.84
C VAL A 298 1.55 23.83 16.68
N GLU A 299 1.06 24.96 16.20
CA GLU A 299 0.23 25.02 14.98
C GLU A 299 1.14 24.95 13.76
N LEU A 300 0.88 23.99 12.88
CA LEU A 300 1.65 23.79 11.66
C LEU A 300 1.11 24.72 10.55
N PRO A 301 1.99 25.34 9.73
CA PRO A 301 1.63 26.55 8.99
C PRO A 301 0.86 26.32 7.68
N TYR A 302 0.85 25.10 7.14
CA TYR A 302 0.15 24.77 5.90
C TYR A 302 -1.19 24.11 6.24
N GLN A 303 -2.29 24.85 6.10
CA GLN A 303 -3.62 24.27 6.26
C GLN A 303 -3.87 23.21 5.18
N THR A 304 -4.60 22.15 5.56
CA THR A 304 -5.03 21.08 4.66
C THR A 304 -6.02 21.59 3.60
N ASN A 305 -6.41 20.73 2.66
CA ASN A 305 -7.42 21.12 1.67
C ASN A 305 -8.84 21.16 2.29
N GLY A 306 -9.04 20.51 3.43
CA GLY A 306 -10.26 20.41 4.23
C GLY A 306 -11.05 19.13 3.92
N TYR A 307 -11.79 18.62 4.91
CA TYR A 307 -12.80 17.57 4.74
C TYR A 307 -14.03 18.12 3.98
N ARG A 308 -13.84 18.35 2.67
CA ARG A 308 -14.83 18.96 1.76
C ARG A 308 -14.56 18.55 0.31
N ARG A 309 -15.60 18.63 -0.52
CA ARG A 309 -15.52 18.53 -1.98
C ARG A 309 -16.64 19.35 -2.64
N PRO A 310 -16.63 19.58 -3.96
CA PRO A 310 -17.76 20.20 -4.64
C PRO A 310 -18.96 19.24 -4.55
N ALA A 311 -20.16 19.79 -4.47
CA ALA A 311 -21.36 18.97 -4.62
C ALA A 311 -21.44 18.45 -6.06
N GLN A 312 -21.78 17.18 -6.24
CA GLN A 312 -21.81 16.55 -7.55
C GLN A 312 -23.16 15.90 -7.85
N ALA A 313 -23.44 15.74 -9.13
CA ALA A 313 -24.51 14.89 -9.62
C ALA A 313 -24.08 14.24 -10.93
N LEU A 314 -24.38 12.95 -11.08
CA LEU A 314 -24.17 12.21 -12.33
C LEU A 314 -25.53 11.85 -12.95
N PHE A 315 -25.77 12.32 -14.16
CA PHE A 315 -26.93 11.91 -14.96
C PHE A 315 -26.54 10.66 -15.76
N ALA A 316 -26.68 9.49 -15.12
CA ALA A 316 -26.36 8.18 -15.67
C ALA A 316 -27.55 7.19 -15.53
N GLU A 317 -27.26 5.89 -15.29
CA GLU A 317 -28.29 4.86 -15.13
C GLU A 317 -29.26 5.18 -13.99
N LYS A 318 -30.51 4.74 -14.15
CA LYS A 318 -31.55 4.88 -13.12
C LYS A 318 -32.66 3.87 -13.30
N ILE A 319 -33.41 3.64 -12.22
CA ILE A 319 -34.76 3.09 -12.34
C ILE A 319 -35.80 4.20 -12.16
N VAL A 320 -36.96 4.02 -12.78
CA VAL A 320 -38.13 4.89 -12.64
C VAL A 320 -39.30 4.03 -12.21
N VAL A 321 -40.01 4.42 -11.17
CA VAL A 321 -41.24 3.78 -10.69
C VAL A 321 -42.40 4.75 -10.90
N ASP A 322 -43.41 4.34 -11.68
CA ASP A 322 -44.52 5.20 -12.06
C ASP A 322 -45.57 5.32 -10.92
N ALA A 323 -46.20 6.49 -10.82
CA ALA A 323 -47.36 6.68 -9.95
C ALA A 323 -48.54 5.82 -10.42
N PRO A 324 -49.36 5.24 -9.52
CA PRO A 324 -49.58 5.65 -8.13
C PRO A 324 -48.88 4.78 -7.07
N SER A 325 -47.75 4.14 -7.38
CA SER A 325 -46.98 3.40 -6.36
C SER A 325 -46.57 4.32 -5.19
N THR A 326 -46.50 3.77 -3.98
CA THR A 326 -45.95 4.47 -2.82
C THR A 326 -44.43 4.66 -2.89
N GLY A 327 -43.75 3.88 -3.74
CA GLY A 327 -42.33 4.05 -4.08
C GLY A 327 -42.13 4.68 -5.46
N ALA A 328 -43.04 5.56 -5.90
CA ALA A 328 -42.92 6.24 -7.19
C ALA A 328 -41.84 7.34 -7.15
N GLY A 329 -40.89 7.29 -8.09
CA GLY A 329 -39.71 8.16 -8.10
C GLY A 329 -38.70 7.81 -9.20
N GLU A 330 -37.58 8.54 -9.23
CA GLU A 330 -36.38 8.17 -9.97
C GLU A 330 -35.26 7.86 -8.97
N TYR A 331 -34.61 6.72 -9.10
CA TYR A 331 -33.60 6.22 -8.16
C TYR A 331 -32.29 5.95 -8.92
N GLU A 332 -31.13 6.28 -8.33
CA GLU A 332 -29.86 6.03 -9.00
C GLU A 332 -29.61 4.52 -9.11
N ALA A 333 -29.05 4.11 -10.24
CA ALA A 333 -28.65 2.74 -10.45
C ALA A 333 -27.24 2.67 -11.02
N VAL A 334 -26.60 1.52 -10.87
CA VAL A 334 -25.34 1.18 -11.55
C VAL A 334 -25.56 -0.11 -12.33
N ALA A 335 -25.21 -0.13 -13.62
CA ALA A 335 -25.32 -1.34 -14.43
C ALA A 335 -24.26 -2.38 -14.01
N ALA A 336 -24.59 -3.66 -14.17
CA ALA A 336 -23.58 -4.72 -14.11
C ALA A 336 -22.54 -4.55 -15.22
N SER A 337 -21.32 -5.06 -15.00
CA SER A 337 -20.33 -5.21 -16.08
C SER A 337 -20.66 -6.38 -17.03
N PHE A 338 -21.55 -7.27 -16.61
CA PHE A 338 -21.94 -8.46 -17.37
C PHE A 338 -23.36 -8.41 -17.96
N GLY A 339 -23.58 -9.26 -18.95
CA GLY A 339 -24.84 -9.35 -19.68
C GLY A 339 -25.03 -8.18 -20.64
N ARG A 340 -26.28 -7.77 -20.86
CA ARG A 340 -26.60 -6.66 -21.75
C ARG A 340 -26.62 -5.36 -20.95
N HIS A 341 -26.00 -4.27 -21.43
CA HIS A 341 -26.25 -2.97 -20.81
C HIS A 341 -27.73 -2.55 -20.97
N PRO A 342 -28.36 -1.93 -19.95
CA PRO A 342 -29.69 -1.37 -20.09
C PRO A 342 -29.70 -0.31 -21.19
N ALA A 343 -30.82 -0.13 -21.88
CA ALA A 343 -30.91 0.78 -23.01
C ALA A 343 -31.26 2.21 -22.56
N ALA A 344 -30.68 3.24 -23.20
CA ALA A 344 -30.89 4.64 -22.81
C ALA A 344 -32.36 5.08 -22.85
N GLN A 345 -33.13 4.58 -23.82
CA GLN A 345 -34.58 4.81 -23.94
C GLN A 345 -35.41 4.18 -22.81
N GLY A 346 -34.82 3.34 -21.96
CA GLY A 346 -35.50 2.62 -20.89
C GLY A 346 -36.15 1.32 -21.34
N ILE A 347 -36.03 0.28 -20.52
CA ILE A 347 -36.76 -0.98 -20.67
C ILE A 347 -37.94 -0.94 -19.71
N SER A 348 -39.15 -1.01 -20.25
CA SER A 348 -40.40 -0.85 -19.49
C SER A 348 -41.00 -2.20 -19.11
N GLY A 349 -41.51 -2.32 -17.89
CA GLY A 349 -42.21 -3.49 -17.36
C GLY A 349 -42.76 -3.19 -15.97
N ASP A 350 -43.57 -4.08 -15.40
CA ASP A 350 -43.90 -3.99 -13.98
C ASP A 350 -42.70 -4.50 -13.17
N LEU A 351 -42.24 -3.70 -12.20
CA LEU A 351 -41.19 -4.10 -11.26
C LEU A 351 -41.83 -5.00 -10.22
N THR A 352 -41.43 -6.26 -10.18
CA THR A 352 -42.03 -7.30 -9.34
C THR A 352 -40.96 -7.94 -8.47
N ARG A 353 -41.20 -8.00 -7.15
CA ARG A 353 -40.31 -8.73 -6.22
C ARG A 353 -40.28 -10.20 -6.60
N VAL A 354 -39.10 -10.80 -6.61
CA VAL A 354 -38.96 -12.25 -6.83
C VAL A 354 -39.40 -13.06 -5.60
N ALA A 355 -39.65 -14.34 -5.83
CA ALA A 355 -39.85 -15.35 -4.80
C ALA A 355 -39.23 -16.65 -5.32
N ASP A 356 -38.25 -17.25 -4.63
CA ASP A 356 -37.63 -18.52 -5.05
C ASP A 356 -38.07 -19.75 -4.23
N GLY A 357 -38.84 -19.52 -3.16
CA GLY A 357 -39.39 -20.58 -2.30
C GLY A 357 -38.44 -21.09 -1.22
N THR A 358 -37.28 -20.44 -1.01
CA THR A 358 -36.34 -20.71 0.10
C THR A 358 -36.80 -20.10 1.44
N GLY A 359 -35.89 -19.97 2.41
CA GLY A 359 -36.12 -19.25 3.66
C GLY A 359 -36.05 -17.72 3.51
N ASP A 360 -35.21 -17.23 2.60
CA ASP A 360 -35.04 -15.81 2.24
C ASP A 360 -35.48 -15.58 0.79
N PRO A 361 -36.79 -15.66 0.50
CA PRO A 361 -37.30 -15.87 -0.86
C PRO A 361 -36.99 -14.73 -1.86
N LEU A 362 -36.51 -13.58 -1.37
CA LEU A 362 -36.24 -12.40 -2.17
C LEU A 362 -34.84 -12.38 -2.78
N ASP A 363 -33.93 -13.26 -2.35
CA ASP A 363 -32.54 -13.22 -2.84
C ASP A 363 -32.36 -13.89 -4.22
N GLY A 364 -33.32 -14.69 -4.67
CA GLY A 364 -33.34 -15.28 -6.01
C GLY A 364 -32.19 -16.25 -6.30
N CYS A 365 -31.62 -16.86 -5.25
CA CYS A 365 -30.55 -17.84 -5.41
C CYS A 365 -31.05 -19.16 -5.99
N GLU A 366 -32.32 -19.52 -5.75
CA GLU A 366 -32.99 -20.66 -6.39
C GLU A 366 -33.90 -20.25 -7.57
N ALA A 367 -34.45 -21.24 -8.27
CA ALA A 367 -35.34 -21.02 -9.40
C ALA A 367 -36.65 -20.32 -8.99
N LEU A 368 -36.97 -19.18 -9.62
CA LEU A 368 -38.10 -18.35 -9.19
C LEU A 368 -39.47 -19.03 -9.36
N VAL A 369 -40.30 -18.93 -8.32
CA VAL A 369 -41.62 -19.52 -8.21
C VAL A 369 -42.70 -18.47 -8.45
N GLY A 370 -43.45 -18.62 -9.55
CA GLY A 370 -44.62 -17.79 -9.83
C GLY A 370 -44.34 -16.37 -10.33
N PHE A 371 -43.09 -16.08 -10.70
CA PHE A 371 -42.70 -14.79 -11.28
C PHE A 371 -43.41 -14.55 -12.65
N PRO A 372 -43.96 -13.35 -12.93
CA PRO A 372 -44.62 -13.08 -14.21
C PRO A 372 -43.61 -12.82 -15.34
N ALA A 373 -43.63 -13.66 -16.38
CA ALA A 373 -42.79 -13.44 -17.56
C ALA A 373 -43.19 -12.14 -18.29
N GLY A 374 -42.21 -11.27 -18.54
CA GLY A 374 -42.41 -9.90 -19.04
C GLY A 374 -42.09 -8.80 -18.02
N ASP A 375 -42.03 -9.13 -16.73
CA ASP A 375 -41.76 -8.17 -15.65
C ASP A 375 -40.25 -7.88 -15.47
N VAL A 376 -39.95 -6.81 -14.74
CA VAL A 376 -38.61 -6.50 -14.24
C VAL A 376 -38.45 -7.15 -12.87
N ALA A 377 -37.50 -8.05 -12.72
CA ALA A 377 -37.27 -8.76 -11.46
C ALA A 377 -36.56 -7.86 -10.44
N VAL A 378 -37.15 -7.68 -9.26
CA VAL A 378 -36.51 -6.99 -8.12
C VAL A 378 -36.05 -8.03 -7.11
N VAL A 379 -34.74 -8.07 -6.87
CA VAL A 379 -34.02 -9.13 -6.14
C VAL A 379 -33.17 -8.50 -5.04
N ASP A 380 -33.11 -9.13 -3.86
CA ASP A 380 -32.23 -8.67 -2.79
C ASP A 380 -30.82 -9.28 -2.91
N ARG A 381 -29.78 -8.49 -2.61
CA ARG A 381 -28.41 -8.99 -2.44
C ARG A 381 -28.40 -9.97 -1.27
N GLY A 382 -27.78 -11.12 -1.50
CA GLY A 382 -27.75 -12.27 -0.59
C GLY A 382 -26.48 -13.07 -0.79
N THR A 383 -26.50 -14.37 -0.50
CA THR A 383 -25.28 -15.19 -0.39
C THR A 383 -24.76 -15.75 -1.72
N CYS A 384 -25.58 -15.82 -2.78
CA CYS A 384 -25.15 -16.28 -4.09
C CYS A 384 -24.71 -15.16 -5.05
N ASN A 385 -23.89 -15.52 -6.04
CA ASN A 385 -23.36 -14.63 -7.07
C ASN A 385 -24.45 -13.91 -7.87
N TYR A 386 -24.21 -12.65 -8.24
CA TYR A 386 -25.15 -11.84 -9.03
C TYR A 386 -25.56 -12.50 -10.36
N ALA A 387 -24.61 -13.16 -11.03
CA ALA A 387 -24.86 -13.93 -12.24
C ALA A 387 -25.98 -14.99 -12.07
N VAL A 388 -26.00 -15.70 -10.93
CA VAL A 388 -27.01 -16.73 -10.62
C VAL A 388 -28.40 -16.08 -10.48
N LYS A 389 -28.49 -14.98 -9.72
CA LYS A 389 -29.72 -14.19 -9.54
C LYS A 389 -30.30 -13.75 -10.89
N VAL A 390 -29.45 -13.22 -11.77
CA VAL A 390 -29.85 -12.75 -13.12
C VAL A 390 -30.24 -13.91 -14.03
N LEU A 391 -29.56 -15.05 -13.98
CA LEU A 391 -29.91 -16.24 -14.74
C LEU A 391 -31.24 -16.86 -14.30
N ASN A 392 -31.51 -16.91 -12.99
CA ASN A 392 -32.78 -17.39 -12.43
C ASN A 392 -33.95 -16.48 -12.85
N ALA A 393 -33.78 -15.16 -12.76
CA ALA A 393 -34.75 -14.19 -13.26
C ALA A 393 -34.98 -14.31 -14.78
N GLN A 394 -33.91 -14.48 -15.56
CA GLN A 394 -34.00 -14.70 -17.01
C GLN A 394 -34.74 -16.00 -17.36
N ALA A 395 -34.47 -17.10 -16.65
CA ALA A 395 -35.14 -18.38 -16.83
C ALA A 395 -36.64 -18.30 -16.50
N ALA A 396 -37.01 -17.45 -15.55
CA ALA A 396 -38.41 -17.13 -15.22
C ALA A 396 -39.07 -16.15 -16.22
N GLY A 397 -38.33 -15.62 -17.20
CA GLY A 397 -38.84 -14.74 -18.25
C GLY A 397 -38.84 -13.24 -17.90
N ALA A 398 -38.01 -12.80 -16.95
CA ALA A 398 -37.81 -11.37 -16.69
C ALA A 398 -37.20 -10.64 -17.90
N VAL A 399 -37.52 -9.36 -18.07
CA VAL A 399 -36.98 -8.52 -19.17
C VAL A 399 -35.78 -7.65 -18.75
N ALA A 400 -35.60 -7.45 -17.45
CA ALA A 400 -34.45 -6.84 -16.80
C ALA A 400 -34.43 -7.23 -15.31
N VAL A 401 -33.33 -6.98 -14.62
CA VAL A 401 -33.17 -7.23 -13.18
C VAL A 401 -32.71 -5.97 -12.45
N VAL A 402 -33.29 -5.72 -11.28
CA VAL A 402 -32.85 -4.71 -10.31
C VAL A 402 -32.44 -5.45 -9.04
N VAL A 403 -31.16 -5.39 -8.70
CA VAL A 403 -30.64 -5.92 -7.43
C VAL A 403 -30.63 -4.78 -6.41
N VAL A 404 -31.16 -5.04 -5.22
CA VAL A 404 -31.11 -4.12 -4.08
C VAL A 404 -29.89 -4.48 -3.24
N ASN A 405 -29.00 -3.52 -2.99
CA ASN A 405 -27.85 -3.73 -2.12
C ASN A 405 -28.31 -4.04 -0.68
N ASN A 406 -27.50 -4.77 0.09
CA ASN A 406 -27.74 -5.09 1.50
C ASN A 406 -26.67 -4.49 2.44
N VAL A 407 -25.79 -3.65 1.88
CA VAL A 407 -24.83 -2.81 2.59
C VAL A 407 -25.26 -1.34 2.37
N PRO A 408 -25.28 -0.50 3.40
CA PRO A 408 -25.56 0.93 3.27
C PRO A 408 -24.62 1.65 2.29
N GLY A 409 -25.12 2.74 1.69
CA GLY A 409 -24.35 3.58 0.76
C GLY A 409 -24.52 3.19 -0.71
N ASP A 410 -23.49 3.47 -1.51
CA ASP A 410 -23.57 3.43 -2.98
C ASP A 410 -24.06 2.07 -3.56
N PRO A 411 -24.87 2.10 -4.64
CA PRO A 411 -24.95 0.94 -5.53
C PRO A 411 -23.58 0.68 -6.16
N VAL A 412 -23.09 -0.56 -6.07
CA VAL A 412 -21.83 -0.96 -6.70
C VAL A 412 -22.07 -1.57 -8.08
N THR A 413 -21.05 -1.52 -8.95
CA THR A 413 -21.04 -2.31 -10.19
C THR A 413 -21.12 -3.79 -9.83
N MET A 414 -22.12 -4.50 -10.33
CA MET A 414 -22.18 -5.95 -10.20
C MET A 414 -21.23 -6.59 -11.20
N THR A 415 -20.17 -7.21 -10.70
CA THR A 415 -19.13 -7.91 -11.47
C THR A 415 -19.39 -9.42 -11.55
N GLY A 416 -18.61 -10.09 -12.40
CA GLY A 416 -18.58 -11.55 -12.52
C GLY A 416 -19.00 -12.09 -13.89
N THR A 417 -18.45 -13.26 -14.25
CA THR A 417 -18.59 -13.82 -15.60
C THR A 417 -19.95 -14.51 -15.81
N ALA A 418 -20.78 -13.93 -16.69
CA ALA A 418 -22.15 -14.41 -16.93
C ALA A 418 -22.54 -14.47 -18.43
N PRO A 419 -21.80 -15.18 -19.30
CA PRO A 419 -21.98 -15.15 -20.76
C PRO A 419 -23.35 -15.65 -21.26
N ALA A 420 -24.10 -16.39 -20.43
CA ALA A 420 -25.47 -16.82 -20.73
C ALA A 420 -26.55 -15.77 -20.37
N THR A 421 -26.18 -14.63 -19.77
CA THR A 421 -27.10 -13.53 -19.49
C THR A 421 -27.28 -12.65 -20.73
N THR A 422 -28.53 -12.40 -21.09
CA THR A 422 -28.95 -11.65 -22.29
C THR A 422 -29.91 -10.51 -21.96
N ILE A 423 -30.44 -10.50 -20.75
CA ILE A 423 -31.21 -9.40 -20.17
C ILE A 423 -30.28 -8.46 -19.38
N PRO A 424 -30.62 -7.16 -19.29
CA PRO A 424 -29.85 -6.21 -18.50
C PRO A 424 -30.12 -6.34 -17.01
N SER A 425 -29.10 -6.01 -16.21
CA SER A 425 -29.21 -5.90 -14.77
C SER A 425 -28.56 -4.62 -14.24
N VAL A 426 -29.13 -4.08 -13.17
CA VAL A 426 -28.63 -2.91 -12.43
C VAL A 426 -28.72 -3.14 -10.93
N MET A 427 -27.89 -2.46 -10.15
CA MET A 427 -28.02 -2.37 -8.70
C MET A 427 -28.55 -0.99 -8.28
N ILE A 428 -29.37 -0.94 -7.23
CA ILE A 428 -29.75 0.26 -6.48
C ILE A 428 -29.27 0.14 -5.02
N SER A 429 -29.16 1.26 -4.30
CA SER A 429 -28.73 1.27 -2.89
C SER A 429 -29.68 0.49 -1.97
N MET A 430 -29.25 0.22 -0.74
CA MET A 430 -30.11 -0.43 0.26
C MET A 430 -31.29 0.49 0.61
N GLU A 431 -31.01 1.77 0.77
CA GLU A 431 -31.93 2.84 1.15
C GLU A 431 -33.01 3.09 0.08
N ASP A 432 -32.62 3.16 -1.20
CA ASP A 432 -33.57 3.26 -2.32
C ASP A 432 -34.41 1.97 -2.40
N GLY A 433 -33.80 0.82 -2.10
CA GLY A 433 -34.49 -0.46 -1.96
C GLY A 433 -35.57 -0.47 -0.89
N GLU A 434 -35.31 0.13 0.29
CA GLU A 434 -36.30 0.25 1.37
C GLU A 434 -37.50 1.13 0.99
N VAL A 435 -37.29 2.15 0.14
CA VAL A 435 -38.38 3.01 -0.39
C VAL A 435 -39.15 2.33 -1.52
N VAL A 436 -38.47 1.70 -2.47
CA VAL A 436 -39.07 1.09 -3.66
C VAL A 436 -39.82 -0.19 -3.32
N LYS A 437 -39.18 -1.13 -2.59
CA LYS A 437 -39.70 -2.48 -2.38
C LYS A 437 -41.13 -2.53 -1.79
N PRO A 438 -41.55 -1.69 -0.83
CA PRO A 438 -42.92 -1.71 -0.29
C PRO A 438 -44.02 -1.35 -1.30
N GLY A 439 -43.68 -0.64 -2.38
CA GLY A 439 -44.63 -0.18 -3.40
C GLY A 439 -44.83 -1.13 -4.59
N LEU A 440 -44.26 -2.34 -4.55
CA LEU A 440 -44.26 -3.31 -5.66
C LEU A 440 -45.39 -4.37 -5.53
N PRO A 441 -45.95 -4.88 -6.65
CA PRO A 441 -45.56 -4.60 -8.03
C PRO A 441 -46.06 -3.25 -8.54
N ALA A 442 -45.24 -2.59 -9.37
CA ALA A 442 -45.56 -1.29 -9.96
C ALA A 442 -44.91 -1.12 -11.34
N THR A 443 -45.64 -0.50 -12.27
CA THR A 443 -45.10 -0.15 -13.60
C THR A 443 -43.89 0.77 -13.46
N GLY A 444 -42.85 0.51 -14.24
CA GLY A 444 -41.64 1.33 -14.25
C GLY A 444 -40.70 1.00 -15.38
N ARG A 445 -39.47 1.52 -15.28
CA ARG A 445 -38.46 1.50 -16.34
C ARG A 445 -37.05 1.36 -15.78
N VAL A 446 -36.20 0.55 -16.43
CA VAL A 446 -34.76 0.52 -16.18
C VAL A 446 -34.05 1.26 -17.32
N HIS A 447 -33.44 2.41 -17.03
CA HIS A 447 -32.70 3.24 -17.99
C HIS A 447 -31.20 2.99 -17.90
N GLY A 448 -30.58 2.78 -19.06
CA GLY A 448 -29.13 2.78 -19.19
C GLY A 448 -28.58 4.18 -19.43
N ALA A 449 -27.28 4.35 -19.23
CA ALA A 449 -26.54 5.49 -19.75
C ALA A 449 -25.13 5.04 -20.16
N PRO A 450 -24.97 4.43 -21.35
CA PRO A 450 -23.65 4.20 -21.94
C PRO A 450 -22.85 5.51 -21.94
N ASN A 451 -21.52 5.41 -21.92
CA ASN A 451 -20.66 6.52 -21.51
C ASN A 451 -20.86 7.82 -22.34
N GLU A 452 -21.27 7.71 -23.62
CA GLU A 452 -21.58 8.85 -24.49
C GLU A 452 -22.90 9.59 -24.18
N HIS A 453 -23.76 9.02 -23.34
CA HIS A 453 -25.04 9.58 -22.89
C HIS A 453 -24.95 10.29 -21.53
N ARG A 454 -23.85 10.11 -20.79
CA ARG A 454 -23.71 10.60 -19.41
C ARG A 454 -23.33 12.08 -19.35
N VAL A 455 -23.94 12.80 -18.40
CA VAL A 455 -23.57 14.18 -18.05
C VAL A 455 -23.17 14.23 -16.58
N GLY A 456 -21.92 14.57 -16.30
CA GLY A 456 -21.46 14.89 -14.95
C GLY A 456 -21.64 16.37 -14.66
N ILE A 457 -21.99 16.71 -13.42
CA ILE A 457 -22.10 18.07 -12.91
C ILE A 457 -21.32 18.16 -11.59
N ASP A 458 -20.47 19.18 -11.47
CA ASP A 458 -19.87 19.63 -10.21
C ASP A 458 -20.41 21.04 -9.88
N SER A 459 -20.59 21.39 -8.61
CA SER A 459 -20.86 22.78 -8.19
C SER A 459 -19.61 23.65 -8.30
N GLN A 460 -19.79 24.96 -8.47
CA GLN A 460 -18.68 25.94 -8.52
C GLN A 460 -18.14 26.31 -7.13
N VAL A 461 -18.87 25.97 -6.07
CA VAL A 461 -18.51 26.15 -4.64
C VAL A 461 -18.52 24.80 -3.93
N TRP A 462 -17.95 24.70 -2.73
CA TRP A 462 -17.97 23.47 -1.93
C TRP A 462 -19.40 23.11 -1.49
N GLY A 463 -19.67 21.84 -1.20
CA GLY A 463 -21.02 21.37 -0.85
C GLY A 463 -21.62 22.11 0.34
N HIS A 464 -20.86 22.24 1.44
CA HIS A 464 -21.25 22.97 2.65
C HIS A 464 -21.35 24.49 2.47
N GLU A 465 -20.76 25.06 1.40
CA GLU A 465 -20.83 26.49 1.06
C GLU A 465 -22.04 26.83 0.16
N GLY A 466 -23.03 25.93 0.08
CA GLY A 466 -24.23 26.07 -0.75
C GLY A 466 -24.19 25.26 -2.05
N GLY A 467 -23.13 24.50 -2.32
CA GLY A 467 -23.11 23.56 -3.45
C GLY A 467 -24.21 22.51 -3.36
N ASN A 468 -24.51 22.05 -2.13
CA ASN A 468 -25.58 21.09 -1.84
C ASN A 468 -27.00 21.70 -1.99
N ASP A 469 -27.16 23.02 -2.07
CA ASP A 469 -28.47 23.67 -2.31
C ASP A 469 -28.86 23.67 -3.81
N VAL A 470 -27.89 23.41 -4.70
CA VAL A 470 -28.09 23.46 -6.14
C VAL A 470 -28.88 22.25 -6.63
N THR A 471 -29.81 22.48 -7.55
CA THR A 471 -30.55 21.42 -8.25
C THR A 471 -30.40 21.52 -9.77
N VAL A 472 -30.27 20.40 -10.46
CA VAL A 472 -30.19 20.32 -11.93
C VAL A 472 -31.29 19.41 -12.49
N GLU A 473 -32.01 19.86 -13.51
CA GLU A 473 -33.05 19.08 -14.21
C GLU A 473 -32.75 18.98 -15.71
N LEU A 474 -32.84 17.75 -16.26
CA LEU A 474 -32.80 17.49 -17.70
C LEU A 474 -34.24 17.30 -18.21
N ALA A 475 -34.91 18.40 -18.51
CA ALA A 475 -36.35 18.43 -18.71
C ALA A 475 -36.79 18.05 -20.14
N ASP A 476 -37.66 17.05 -20.25
CA ASP A 476 -38.45 16.79 -21.46
C ASP A 476 -39.47 17.94 -21.69
N PRO A 477 -39.45 18.63 -22.85
CA PRO A 477 -40.44 19.67 -23.15
C PRO A 477 -41.83 19.13 -23.53
N ARG A 478 -42.00 17.82 -23.76
CA ARG A 478 -43.25 17.14 -24.12
C ARG A 478 -43.98 17.74 -25.35
N ALA A 479 -43.21 18.28 -26.28
CA ALA A 479 -43.67 18.85 -27.54
C ALA A 479 -42.65 18.60 -28.65
N ALA A 480 -43.08 18.57 -29.91
CA ALA A 480 -42.21 18.39 -31.07
C ALA A 480 -41.47 19.69 -31.45
N SER A 481 -40.31 19.52 -32.10
CA SER A 481 -39.46 20.59 -32.66
C SER A 481 -39.05 21.68 -31.66
N GLN A 482 -38.77 21.31 -30.41
CA GLN A 482 -38.35 22.25 -29.38
C GLN A 482 -36.82 22.42 -29.35
N PRO A 483 -36.29 23.63 -29.10
CA PRO A 483 -34.85 23.86 -28.99
C PRO A 483 -34.33 23.52 -27.58
N LEU A 484 -33.05 23.14 -27.48
CA LEU A 484 -32.33 23.06 -26.21
C LEU A 484 -32.21 24.46 -25.61
N THR A 485 -32.66 24.64 -24.37
CA THR A 485 -32.53 25.90 -23.63
C THR A 485 -32.15 25.65 -22.18
N VAL A 486 -31.47 26.61 -21.55
CA VAL A 486 -31.12 26.58 -20.13
C VAL A 486 -31.76 27.77 -19.44
N SER A 487 -32.29 27.55 -18.25
CA SER A 487 -32.86 28.57 -17.37
C SER A 487 -32.40 28.35 -15.94
N VAL A 488 -32.34 29.42 -15.13
CA VAL A 488 -31.90 29.38 -13.73
C VAL A 488 -32.85 30.23 -12.88
N ALA A 489 -33.27 29.71 -11.74
CA ALA A 489 -34.20 30.37 -10.82
C ALA A 489 -33.77 30.11 -9.37
N GLY A 490 -33.01 31.04 -8.78
CA GLY A 490 -32.24 30.75 -7.58
C GLY A 490 -31.22 29.66 -7.91
N ASP A 491 -31.13 28.66 -7.04
CA ASP A 491 -30.18 27.55 -7.15
C ASP A 491 -30.70 26.38 -8.01
N ALA A 492 -31.88 26.54 -8.63
CA ALA A 492 -32.45 25.59 -9.57
C ALA A 492 -32.03 25.88 -11.01
N VAL A 493 -31.25 24.97 -11.61
CA VAL A 493 -30.81 24.98 -13.00
C VAL A 493 -31.64 23.98 -13.81
N ARG A 494 -32.31 24.44 -14.88
CA ARG A 494 -33.14 23.59 -15.74
C ARG A 494 -32.66 23.66 -17.18
N ALA A 495 -32.19 22.52 -17.71
CA ALA A 495 -31.92 22.32 -19.12
C ALA A 495 -33.14 21.68 -19.79
N GLN A 496 -33.93 22.46 -20.52
CA GLN A 496 -35.03 21.95 -21.33
C GLN A 496 -34.48 21.40 -22.64
N LEU A 497 -34.56 20.08 -22.80
CA LEU A 497 -33.93 19.33 -23.87
C LEU A 497 -34.57 19.61 -25.24
N ALA A 498 -33.79 19.51 -26.31
CA ALA A 498 -34.30 19.61 -27.66
C ALA A 498 -35.12 18.38 -28.07
N THR A 499 -36.11 18.57 -28.94
CA THR A 499 -36.86 17.49 -29.57
C THR A 499 -36.90 17.59 -31.09
N ASP A 500 -36.99 16.45 -31.75
CA ASP A 500 -37.17 16.35 -33.19
C ASP A 500 -38.63 16.62 -33.62
N ALA A 501 -38.91 16.48 -34.92
CA ALA A 501 -40.25 16.70 -35.48
C ALA A 501 -41.31 15.67 -35.02
N THR A 502 -40.91 14.56 -34.38
CA THR A 502 -41.81 13.57 -33.78
C THR A 502 -42.07 13.82 -32.29
N GLY A 503 -41.24 14.66 -31.65
CA GLY A 503 -41.25 14.86 -30.19
C GLY A 503 -40.27 13.97 -29.43
N ALA A 504 -39.43 13.19 -30.12
CA ALA A 504 -38.35 12.44 -29.49
C ALA A 504 -37.23 13.39 -29.09
N ILE A 505 -36.61 13.15 -27.92
CA ILE A 505 -35.45 13.92 -27.44
C ILE A 505 -34.30 13.78 -28.45
N SER A 506 -33.59 14.88 -28.71
CA SER A 506 -32.49 14.94 -29.67
C SER A 506 -31.22 15.62 -29.14
N SER A 507 -31.23 16.15 -27.93
CA SER A 507 -30.05 16.73 -27.28
C SER A 507 -29.03 15.67 -26.90
N THR A 508 -27.78 15.83 -27.35
CA THR A 508 -26.67 14.97 -26.91
C THR A 508 -26.04 15.46 -25.61
N ALA A 509 -25.32 14.58 -24.89
CA ALA A 509 -24.63 14.94 -23.66
C ALA A 509 -23.69 16.14 -23.85
N ALA A 510 -22.90 16.15 -24.94
CA ALA A 510 -22.03 17.28 -25.28
C ALA A 510 -22.80 18.59 -25.54
N GLN A 511 -23.97 18.53 -26.15
CA GLN A 511 -24.81 19.72 -26.36
C GLN A 511 -25.37 20.26 -25.04
N VAL A 512 -25.80 19.38 -24.13
CA VAL A 512 -26.28 19.76 -22.80
C VAL A 512 -25.15 20.38 -21.96
N VAL A 513 -23.98 19.73 -21.92
CA VAL A 513 -22.76 20.23 -21.26
C VAL A 513 -22.38 21.61 -21.80
N ALA A 514 -22.33 21.77 -23.13
CA ALA A 514 -22.01 23.05 -23.75
C ALA A 514 -23.05 24.14 -23.43
N ALA A 515 -24.34 23.80 -23.40
CA ALA A 515 -25.41 24.75 -23.10
C ALA A 515 -25.40 25.20 -21.63
N LEU A 516 -25.16 24.28 -20.69
CA LEU A 516 -25.02 24.57 -19.26
C LEU A 516 -23.82 25.51 -19.01
N ASN A 517 -22.64 25.14 -19.52
CA ASN A 517 -21.41 25.92 -19.35
C ASN A 517 -21.44 27.28 -20.09
N ALA A 518 -22.20 27.40 -21.18
CA ALA A 518 -22.35 28.67 -21.90
C ALA A 518 -23.40 29.62 -21.29
N HIS A 519 -24.35 29.12 -20.48
CA HIS A 519 -25.38 29.95 -19.88
C HIS A 519 -24.83 30.65 -18.62
N PRO A 520 -24.73 32.01 -18.57
CA PRO A 520 -23.99 32.70 -17.51
C PRO A 520 -24.50 32.43 -16.09
N GLY A 521 -25.82 32.27 -15.91
CA GLY A 521 -26.40 31.96 -14.61
C GLY A 521 -26.23 30.50 -14.18
N ALA A 522 -26.01 29.57 -15.13
CA ALA A 522 -25.81 28.16 -14.81
C ALA A 522 -24.33 27.91 -14.53
N ASN A 523 -23.44 28.44 -15.39
CA ASN A 523 -21.99 28.43 -15.18
C ASN A 523 -21.52 29.18 -13.92
N ALA A 524 -22.39 29.99 -13.29
CA ALA A 524 -22.13 30.61 -11.99
C ALA A 524 -22.40 29.66 -10.80
N LEU A 525 -23.19 28.60 -11.00
CA LEU A 525 -23.57 27.62 -9.96
C LEU A 525 -22.90 26.27 -10.17
N VAL A 526 -22.80 25.83 -11.42
CA VAL A 526 -22.32 24.49 -11.81
C VAL A 526 -21.31 24.52 -12.95
N LYS A 527 -20.55 23.43 -13.06
CA LYS A 527 -19.67 23.08 -14.16
C LYS A 527 -20.10 21.70 -14.68
N ALA A 528 -20.52 21.63 -15.93
CA ALA A 528 -20.91 20.39 -16.59
C ALA A 528 -19.75 19.77 -17.38
N TYR A 529 -19.71 18.44 -17.50
CA TYR A 529 -18.72 17.69 -18.26
C TYR A 529 -19.31 16.40 -18.83
N THR A 530 -18.68 15.89 -19.89
CA THR A 530 -18.94 14.54 -20.41
C THR A 530 -18.15 13.52 -19.61
N TRP A 531 -18.63 12.29 -19.55
CA TRP A 531 -18.00 11.20 -18.79
C TRP A 531 -16.59 10.87 -19.32
N ARG A 532 -15.57 10.94 -18.45
CA ARG A 532 -14.19 10.41 -18.65
C ARG A 532 -13.65 10.59 -20.09
N GLY A 533 -13.65 11.82 -20.57
CA GLY A 533 -13.09 12.19 -21.88
C GLY A 533 -13.93 11.77 -23.10
N ASN A 534 -15.07 11.09 -22.91
CA ASN A 534 -15.99 10.72 -23.98
C ASN A 534 -16.51 11.97 -24.71
N ALA A 535 -16.67 11.86 -26.02
CA ALA A 535 -17.15 12.94 -26.88
C ALA A 535 -18.60 13.39 -26.61
N GLY A 536 -19.40 12.62 -25.86
CA GLY A 536 -20.76 12.99 -25.46
C GLY A 536 -21.77 13.01 -26.62
N ASN A 537 -21.62 12.10 -27.59
CA ASN A 537 -22.45 12.04 -28.79
C ASN A 537 -23.82 11.36 -28.56
N GLY A 538 -24.03 10.68 -27.43
CA GLY A 538 -25.28 10.02 -27.09
C GLY A 538 -26.36 11.01 -26.67
N VAL A 539 -27.61 10.72 -27.06
CA VAL A 539 -28.80 11.50 -26.68
C VAL A 539 -29.13 11.27 -25.21
N VAL A 540 -29.17 12.32 -24.39
CA VAL A 540 -29.43 12.18 -22.95
C VAL A 540 -30.88 11.71 -22.68
N ALA A 541 -31.06 10.94 -21.62
CA ALA A 541 -32.38 10.68 -21.07
C ALA A 541 -32.87 11.91 -20.28
N PRO A 542 -34.17 12.27 -20.33
CA PRO A 542 -34.76 13.22 -19.40
C PRO A 542 -34.60 12.73 -17.95
N ALA A 543 -34.45 13.66 -17.01
CA ALA A 543 -34.34 13.38 -15.58
C ALA A 543 -35.06 14.46 -14.77
N LEU A 544 -35.67 14.03 -13.66
CA LEU A 544 -36.25 14.95 -12.67
C LEU A 544 -35.16 15.85 -12.05
N PRO A 545 -35.53 16.97 -11.39
CA PRO A 545 -34.57 17.78 -10.65
C PRO A 545 -33.81 16.92 -9.62
N ARG A 546 -32.50 16.80 -9.80
CA ARG A 546 -31.58 16.17 -8.83
C ARG A 546 -30.88 17.25 -8.03
N GLN A 547 -30.86 17.09 -6.72
CA GLN A 547 -30.00 17.88 -5.83
C GLN A 547 -28.56 17.42 -6.01
N LEU A 548 -27.61 18.36 -6.06
CA LEU A 548 -26.19 18.04 -6.01
C LEU A 548 -25.82 17.69 -4.57
N THR A 549 -24.86 16.77 -4.40
CA THR A 549 -24.42 16.31 -3.07
C THR A 549 -22.90 16.13 -3.07
N ASP A 550 -22.24 16.64 -2.05
CA ASP A 550 -20.82 16.37 -1.78
C ASP A 550 -20.59 14.97 -1.20
N ASN A 551 -21.66 14.26 -0.82
CA ASN A 551 -21.63 12.90 -0.24
C ASN A 551 -20.61 12.80 0.92
N LEU A 552 -20.79 13.71 1.88
CA LEU A 552 -20.01 13.81 3.12
C LEU A 552 -20.95 13.79 4.32
N SER A 553 -20.83 12.75 5.14
CA SER A 553 -21.85 12.31 6.10
C SER A 553 -21.55 12.68 7.55
N ALA A 554 -20.36 13.22 7.85
CA ALA A 554 -19.97 13.58 9.21
C ALA A 554 -20.92 14.64 9.83
N PRO A 555 -21.14 14.59 11.16
CA PRO A 555 -22.00 15.55 11.86
C PRO A 555 -21.45 16.99 11.81
N ASP A 556 -22.31 17.99 12.06
CA ASP A 556 -21.98 19.42 12.08
C ASP A 556 -20.81 19.81 13.03
N THR A 557 -20.44 18.93 13.97
CA THR A 557 -19.28 19.11 14.86
C THR A 557 -17.94 18.91 14.13
N VAL A 558 -17.93 18.19 13.02
CA VAL A 558 -16.76 17.99 12.16
C VAL A 558 -16.70 19.11 11.14
N SER A 559 -15.67 19.96 11.25
CA SER A 559 -15.49 21.09 10.35
C SER A 559 -15.26 20.62 8.91
N ARG A 560 -15.92 21.29 7.96
CA ARG A 560 -15.69 21.12 6.51
C ARG A 560 -14.65 22.10 5.95
N ASP A 561 -14.06 22.95 6.78
CA ASP A 561 -13.05 23.94 6.39
C ASP A 561 -11.61 23.39 6.43
N PRO A 562 -10.61 24.05 5.82
CA PRO A 562 -9.19 23.70 5.94
C PRO A 562 -8.75 23.44 7.38
N PHE A 563 -8.17 22.28 7.62
CA PHE A 563 -7.70 21.90 8.95
C PHE A 563 -6.30 22.48 9.18
N THR A 564 -6.07 23.05 10.37
CA THR A 564 -4.71 23.39 10.82
C THR A 564 -4.18 22.20 11.60
N VAL A 565 -3.25 21.44 11.02
CA VAL A 565 -2.60 20.31 11.72
C VAL A 565 -1.84 20.85 12.94
N LYS A 566 -1.88 20.13 14.07
CA LYS A 566 -1.27 20.56 15.33
C LYS A 566 -0.43 19.45 15.94
N ALA A 567 0.70 19.83 16.52
CA ALA A 567 1.47 18.98 17.41
C ALA A 567 1.31 19.47 18.86
N ILE A 568 1.31 18.54 19.83
CA ILE A 568 1.59 18.87 21.23
C ILE A 568 3.08 18.70 21.50
N ARG A 569 3.70 19.74 22.06
CA ARG A 569 5.11 19.76 22.43
C ARG A 569 5.24 19.65 23.95
N ILE A 570 5.84 18.57 24.42
CA ILE A 570 5.95 18.18 25.83
C ILE A 570 7.42 18.24 26.28
N GLY A 571 7.67 18.98 27.35
CA GLY A 571 8.98 19.14 27.97
C GLY A 571 8.99 20.23 29.04
N THR A 572 9.89 20.15 30.03
CA THR A 572 10.10 21.25 30.98
C THR A 572 10.86 22.44 30.39
N ASP A 573 11.75 22.17 29.43
CA ASP A 573 12.65 23.14 28.82
C ASP A 573 12.49 23.08 27.29
N ARG A 574 11.49 23.81 26.79
CA ARG A 574 11.05 23.83 25.38
C ARG A 574 11.73 24.93 24.56
N ASP A 575 13.06 25.06 24.73
CA ASP A 575 13.89 26.06 24.04
C ASP A 575 14.81 25.46 22.96
N GLY A 576 14.66 24.16 22.68
CA GLY A 576 15.51 23.41 21.74
C GLY A 576 16.86 22.97 22.32
N SER A 577 17.11 23.14 23.62
CA SER A 577 18.35 22.69 24.27
C SER A 577 18.41 21.18 24.56
N GLN A 578 17.25 20.52 24.65
CA GLN A 578 17.15 19.07 24.86
C GLN A 578 17.07 18.33 23.51
N THR A 579 17.49 17.06 23.49
CA THR A 579 17.31 16.18 22.34
C THR A 579 15.82 16.05 22.02
N GLY A 580 15.46 16.37 20.78
CA GLY A 580 14.08 16.35 20.32
C GLY A 580 13.68 14.97 19.77
N VAL A 581 12.40 14.64 19.96
CA VAL A 581 11.79 13.40 19.43
C VAL A 581 10.47 13.76 18.75
N LEU A 582 10.27 13.33 17.51
CA LEU A 582 9.02 13.51 16.77
C LEU A 582 8.26 12.19 16.65
N LEU A 583 7.10 12.08 17.29
CA LEU A 583 6.20 10.94 17.17
C LEU A 583 4.96 11.39 16.42
N TYR A 584 4.57 10.65 15.38
CA TYR A 584 3.50 11.09 14.49
C TYR A 584 2.70 9.92 13.96
N SER A 585 1.40 10.16 13.78
CA SER A 585 0.41 9.14 13.47
C SER A 585 -0.48 9.58 12.31
N GLN A 586 -1.09 8.58 11.65
CA GLN A 586 -2.18 8.79 10.71
C GLN A 586 -1.79 9.68 9.51
N GLU A 587 -0.63 9.42 8.90
CA GLU A 587 -0.36 9.84 7.50
C GLU A 587 -1.38 9.16 6.56
N HIS A 588 -1.75 7.91 6.84
CA HIS A 588 -2.87 7.25 6.20
C HIS A 588 -4.11 7.25 7.10
N ALA A 589 -5.27 7.50 6.50
CA ALA A 589 -6.49 7.77 7.24
C ALA A 589 -7.14 6.54 7.91
N ARG A 590 -7.16 5.39 7.22
CA ARG A 590 -7.78 4.13 7.70
C ARG A 590 -7.11 3.47 8.90
N GLU A 591 -5.98 3.99 9.36
CA GLU A 591 -5.12 3.37 10.38
C GLU A 591 -5.54 3.86 11.79
N TRP A 592 -6.76 3.51 12.19
CA TRP A 592 -7.50 4.16 13.30
C TRP A 592 -6.88 3.96 14.69
N VAL A 593 -6.01 2.97 14.87
CA VAL A 593 -5.26 2.75 16.13
C VAL A 593 -4.18 3.81 16.34
N THR A 594 -3.60 4.33 15.25
CA THR A 594 -2.42 5.23 15.31
C THR A 594 -2.66 6.55 16.08
N PRO A 595 -3.80 7.28 15.96
CA PRO A 595 -4.06 8.44 16.82
C PRO A 595 -4.25 8.07 18.31
N LEU A 596 -4.72 6.86 18.62
CA LEU A 596 -4.91 6.40 19.99
C LEU A 596 -3.56 6.19 20.70
N VAL A 597 -2.57 5.62 20.01
CA VAL A 597 -1.18 5.51 20.48
C VAL A 597 -0.62 6.90 20.84
N ALA A 598 -0.88 7.90 19.99
CA ALA A 598 -0.40 9.26 20.20
C ALA A 598 -1.03 9.94 21.41
N ILE A 599 -2.35 9.85 21.54
CA ILE A 599 -3.11 10.41 22.67
C ILE A 599 -2.72 9.72 23.98
N GLU A 600 -2.71 8.38 24.00
CA GLU A 600 -2.34 7.60 25.18
C GLU A 600 -0.91 7.92 25.64
N THR A 601 0.05 8.07 24.71
CA THR A 601 1.41 8.49 25.05
C THR A 601 1.44 9.88 25.68
N ALA A 602 0.73 10.86 25.10
CA ALA A 602 0.66 12.23 25.64
C ALA A 602 0.01 12.28 27.04
N GLU A 603 -1.12 11.58 27.22
CA GLU A 603 -1.80 11.41 28.51
C GLU A 603 -0.87 10.75 29.55
N ARG A 604 -0.17 9.67 29.18
CA ARG A 604 0.81 8.97 30.04
C ARG A 604 1.94 9.89 30.48
N LEU A 605 2.56 10.64 29.55
CA LEU A 605 3.66 11.56 29.85
C LEU A 605 3.24 12.65 30.84
N LEU A 606 2.08 13.27 30.62
CA LEU A 606 1.63 14.41 31.41
C LEU A 606 1.05 14.01 32.77
N ARG A 607 0.15 13.02 32.81
CA ARG A 607 -0.51 12.59 34.05
C ARG A 607 0.46 11.91 35.02
N ASN A 608 1.47 11.20 34.52
CA ASN A 608 2.44 10.51 35.37
C ASN A 608 3.67 11.36 35.75
N TYR A 609 3.89 12.55 35.17
CA TYR A 609 5.07 13.39 35.44
C TYR A 609 5.35 13.64 36.93
N ARG A 610 4.30 13.87 37.73
CA ARG A 610 4.45 14.19 39.16
C ARG A 610 4.59 12.94 40.03
N SER A 611 3.95 11.84 39.67
CA SER A 611 3.92 10.58 40.44
C SER A 611 5.09 9.65 40.12
N ASN A 612 5.41 9.48 38.83
CA ASN A 612 6.35 8.48 38.36
C ASN A 612 7.77 9.08 38.14
N PRO A 613 8.85 8.46 38.66
CA PRO A 613 10.20 8.99 38.54
C PRO A 613 10.82 8.82 37.15
N PHE A 614 10.38 7.82 36.39
CA PHE A 614 10.85 7.50 35.04
C PHE A 614 10.27 8.50 34.02
N ILE A 615 8.95 8.66 33.97
CA ILE A 615 8.27 9.66 33.13
C ILE A 615 8.79 11.08 33.41
N ARG A 616 9.05 11.40 34.69
CA ARG A 616 9.66 12.68 35.08
C ARG A 616 11.07 12.88 34.53
N GLN A 617 11.83 11.83 34.25
CA GLN A 617 13.14 11.95 33.61
C GLN A 617 12.98 12.19 32.11
N LEU A 618 12.11 11.44 31.42
CA LEU A 618 11.83 11.66 29.99
C LEU A 618 11.44 13.13 29.71
N VAL A 619 10.39 13.63 30.35
CA VAL A 619 9.85 15.00 30.17
C VAL A 619 10.82 16.12 30.60
N ARG A 620 11.90 15.79 31.34
CA ARG A 620 12.94 16.78 31.74
C ARG A 620 14.16 16.82 30.83
N ASN A 621 14.45 15.73 30.14
CA ASN A 621 15.70 15.56 29.40
C ASN A 621 15.47 15.49 27.88
N LEU A 622 14.23 15.67 27.42
CA LEU A 622 13.78 15.56 26.03
C LEU A 622 12.82 16.70 25.67
N ASP A 623 12.74 16.99 24.37
CA ASP A 623 11.80 17.94 23.76
C ASP A 623 10.88 17.16 22.81
N ILE A 624 9.72 16.76 23.29
CA ILE A 624 8.89 15.71 22.67
C ILE A 624 7.78 16.36 21.85
N PHE A 625 7.69 16.07 20.55
CA PHE A 625 6.64 16.54 19.66
C PHE A 625 5.75 15.36 19.28
N ILE A 626 4.43 15.49 19.47
CA ILE A 626 3.45 14.47 19.12
C ILE A 626 2.41 15.06 18.15
N ILE A 627 2.30 14.51 16.94
CA ILE A 627 1.21 14.80 15.99
C ILE A 627 0.23 13.61 16.03
N PRO A 628 -1.00 13.75 16.57
CA PRO A 628 -1.93 12.63 16.64
C PRO A 628 -2.55 12.27 15.28
N THR A 629 -2.70 13.25 14.38
CA THR A 629 -3.20 13.03 13.03
C THR A 629 -2.48 13.95 12.04
N VAL A 630 -1.73 13.38 11.10
CA VAL A 630 -1.15 14.13 9.97
C VAL A 630 -2.18 14.40 8.87
N ASN A 631 -3.09 13.45 8.61
CA ASN A 631 -4.10 13.48 7.54
C ASN A 631 -5.53 13.67 8.09
N PRO A 632 -5.92 14.86 8.57
CA PRO A 632 -7.25 15.08 9.14
C PRO A 632 -8.35 14.89 8.09
N ASP A 633 -8.16 15.44 6.88
CA ASP A 633 -9.14 15.41 5.79
C ASP A 633 -9.52 13.97 5.40
N GLY A 634 -8.52 13.10 5.22
CA GLY A 634 -8.73 11.69 4.93
C GLY A 634 -9.31 10.96 6.13
N THR A 635 -8.88 11.29 7.36
CA THR A 635 -9.35 10.63 8.60
C THR A 635 -10.84 10.81 8.80
N HIS A 636 -11.35 12.05 8.64
CA HIS A 636 -12.78 12.32 8.67
C HIS A 636 -13.53 11.52 7.59
N TYR A 637 -12.97 11.42 6.38
CA TYR A 637 -13.58 10.63 5.31
C TYR A 637 -13.57 9.12 5.62
N SER A 638 -12.51 8.61 6.23
CA SER A 638 -12.42 7.22 6.64
C SER A 638 -13.49 6.86 7.68
N ILE A 639 -13.60 7.66 8.75
CA ILE A 639 -14.51 7.38 9.86
C ILE A 639 -15.99 7.57 9.46
N HIS A 640 -16.30 8.63 8.70
CA HIS A 640 -17.70 9.04 8.47
C HIS A 640 -18.30 8.59 7.13
N ASP A 641 -17.50 8.14 6.15
CA ASP A 641 -17.99 7.90 4.78
C ASP A 641 -17.42 6.65 4.08
N PHE A 642 -16.10 6.43 4.12
CA PHE A 642 -15.43 5.33 3.42
C PHE A 642 -14.23 4.80 4.23
N THR A 643 -14.48 3.82 5.09
CA THR A 643 -13.52 3.21 6.03
C THR A 643 -12.14 2.92 5.45
N LEU A 644 -12.05 2.41 4.21
CA LEU A 644 -10.78 2.05 3.58
C LEU A 644 -10.01 3.22 2.93
N GLN A 645 -10.44 4.47 3.13
CA GLN A 645 -9.69 5.64 2.68
C GLN A 645 -8.28 5.64 3.27
N ARG A 646 -7.27 5.56 2.41
CA ARG A 646 -5.85 5.66 2.79
C ARG A 646 -5.33 7.10 2.68
N ARG A 647 -5.60 7.72 1.55
CA ARG A 647 -5.05 9.01 1.09
C ARG A 647 -5.67 10.22 1.80
N ASN A 648 -5.13 11.42 1.57
CA ASN A 648 -5.87 12.67 1.86
C ASN A 648 -7.09 12.84 0.91
N MET A 649 -7.75 14.00 0.88
CA MET A 649 -8.94 14.24 0.04
C MET A 649 -8.68 14.97 -1.28
N THR A 650 -7.43 15.31 -1.60
CA THR A 650 -7.11 16.16 -2.76
C THR A 650 -7.36 15.45 -4.10
N ASN A 651 -8.35 15.91 -4.87
CA ASN A 651 -8.61 15.40 -6.22
C ASN A 651 -7.66 16.05 -7.25
N HIS A 652 -6.60 15.34 -7.62
CA HIS A 652 -5.70 15.69 -8.72
C HIS A 652 -6.06 15.03 -10.07
N CYS A 653 -7.18 14.29 -10.16
CA CYS A 653 -7.61 13.69 -11.42
C CYS A 653 -8.09 14.74 -12.43
N THR A 654 -7.69 14.58 -13.70
CA THR A 654 -8.18 15.45 -14.78
C THR A 654 -9.66 15.19 -15.06
N GLN A 655 -10.40 16.18 -15.56
CA GLN A 655 -11.81 16.02 -15.94
C GLN A 655 -12.05 15.00 -17.08
N ALA A 656 -11.00 14.64 -17.82
CA ALA A 656 -11.06 13.57 -18.81
C ALA A 656 -10.78 12.19 -18.22
N GLY A 657 -10.27 12.11 -16.98
CA GLY A 657 -10.09 10.88 -16.23
C GLY A 657 -11.18 10.69 -15.17
N ALA A 658 -10.86 9.91 -14.14
CA ALA A 658 -11.76 9.55 -13.05
C ALA A 658 -11.92 10.68 -12.01
N SER A 659 -12.33 11.88 -12.43
CA SER A 659 -12.67 12.99 -11.53
C SER A 659 -14.18 13.10 -11.21
N ASP A 660 -14.97 12.12 -11.64
CA ASP A 660 -16.43 12.10 -11.48
C ASP A 660 -16.87 11.47 -10.13
N LEU A 661 -18.12 11.68 -9.77
CA LEU A 661 -18.71 11.20 -8.51
C LEU A 661 -18.50 9.70 -8.21
N ARG A 662 -18.41 8.83 -9.22
CA ARG A 662 -18.20 7.37 -9.00
C ARG A 662 -16.74 7.01 -8.73
N ALA A 663 -15.82 7.96 -8.84
CA ALA A 663 -14.42 7.83 -8.46
C ALA A 663 -14.09 8.44 -7.09
N ARG A 664 -15.09 8.97 -6.36
CA ARG A 664 -14.90 9.82 -5.17
C ARG A 664 -14.16 9.19 -3.98
N ASN A 665 -13.98 7.86 -3.99
CA ASN A 665 -13.22 7.06 -3.01
C ASN A 665 -11.78 6.77 -3.46
N GLY A 666 -11.48 6.95 -4.75
CA GLY A 666 -10.14 6.76 -5.32
C GLY A 666 -9.25 7.99 -5.22
N TRP A 667 -9.79 9.17 -4.89
CA TRP A 667 -9.03 10.43 -4.85
C TRP A 667 -8.14 10.56 -3.62
N GLY A 668 -7.27 11.57 -3.69
CA GLY A 668 -6.27 11.89 -2.68
C GLY A 668 -4.86 11.60 -3.15
N VAL A 669 -3.89 11.94 -2.30
CA VAL A 669 -2.48 11.57 -2.39
C VAL A 669 -2.12 10.67 -1.21
N ASP A 670 -1.29 9.65 -1.46
CA ASP A 670 -0.64 8.90 -0.39
C ASP A 670 0.47 9.78 0.18
N LEU A 671 0.27 10.29 1.40
CA LEU A 671 1.19 11.25 2.04
C LEU A 671 2.56 10.61 2.25
N ASN A 672 2.61 9.33 2.65
CA ASN A 672 3.85 8.58 2.82
C ASN A 672 4.43 8.07 1.48
N ARG A 673 4.08 8.74 0.37
CA ARG A 673 4.72 8.65 -0.96
C ARG A 673 5.04 10.04 -1.55
N ASN A 674 4.79 11.13 -0.81
CA ASN A 674 4.90 12.51 -1.29
C ASN A 674 6.22 13.21 -0.91
N PHE A 675 7.21 12.53 -0.31
CA PHE A 675 8.43 13.16 0.20
C PHE A 675 9.59 13.29 -0.80
N ARG A 676 10.65 14.03 -0.42
CA ARG A 676 11.72 14.48 -1.33
C ARG A 676 12.74 13.40 -1.66
N THR A 677 12.98 12.46 -0.76
CA THR A 677 13.98 11.40 -0.92
C THR A 677 13.36 10.11 -1.43
N GLY A 678 14.11 9.32 -2.21
CA GLY A 678 13.69 7.97 -2.61
C GLY A 678 12.46 7.96 -3.52
N ASN A 679 12.15 9.07 -4.19
CA ASN A 679 10.81 9.25 -4.78
C ASN A 679 10.71 8.77 -6.24
N ARG A 680 9.47 8.65 -6.72
CA ARG A 680 9.14 8.16 -8.07
C ARG A 680 9.74 9.01 -9.21
N GLU A 681 9.94 10.32 -9.04
CA GLU A 681 10.59 11.18 -10.04
C GLU A 681 12.11 10.95 -10.12
N GLN A 682 12.71 10.37 -9.07
CA GLN A 682 14.11 9.94 -9.02
C GLN A 682 14.30 8.49 -9.52
N GLY A 683 13.24 7.87 -10.07
CA GLY A 683 13.25 6.54 -10.67
C GLY A 683 13.08 5.38 -9.68
N PHE A 684 12.68 5.63 -8.43
CA PHE A 684 12.40 4.59 -7.44
C PHE A 684 10.99 4.00 -7.58
N THR A 685 10.85 2.72 -7.26
CA THR A 685 9.62 1.93 -7.33
C THR A 685 8.84 2.00 -6.00
N GLY A 686 7.52 1.79 -6.02
CA GLY A 686 6.69 1.76 -4.78
C GLY A 686 5.64 2.86 -4.66
N ALA A 687 5.53 3.72 -5.67
CA ALA A 687 4.56 4.80 -5.73
C ALA A 687 4.03 4.96 -7.15
N SER A 688 2.77 5.39 -7.27
CA SER A 688 2.07 5.53 -8.55
C SER A 688 1.99 6.97 -9.03
N ALA A 689 1.90 7.15 -10.35
CA ALA A 689 1.52 8.42 -10.99
C ALA A 689 0.02 8.47 -11.34
N SER A 690 -0.75 7.40 -11.09
CA SER A 690 -2.20 7.38 -11.33
C SER A 690 -2.95 8.02 -10.18
N CYS A 691 -3.73 9.07 -10.46
CA CYS A 691 -4.48 9.87 -9.47
C CYS A 691 -5.57 9.10 -8.69
N THR A 692 -5.82 7.83 -9.04
CA THR A 692 -6.75 6.94 -8.32
C THR A 692 -6.08 5.74 -7.64
N SER A 693 -4.74 5.69 -7.61
CA SER A 693 -3.99 4.61 -6.96
C SER A 693 -3.89 4.83 -5.45
N ASP A 694 -3.94 3.76 -4.65
CA ASP A 694 -3.72 3.82 -3.20
C ASP A 694 -2.31 4.30 -2.81
N THR A 695 -1.35 4.26 -3.74
CA THR A 695 0.02 4.76 -3.57
C THR A 695 0.34 5.96 -4.48
N PHE A 696 -0.67 6.75 -4.90
CA PHE A 696 -0.44 7.93 -5.73
C PHE A 696 0.49 8.94 -5.04
N SER A 697 1.66 9.20 -5.62
CA SER A 697 2.70 10.07 -5.05
C SER A 697 2.37 11.57 -5.04
N GLY A 698 1.19 11.96 -5.54
CA GLY A 698 0.89 13.36 -5.87
C GLY A 698 1.55 13.82 -7.18
N PRO A 699 1.19 15.03 -7.66
CA PRO A 699 1.72 15.61 -8.90
C PRO A 699 3.20 16.01 -8.83
N SER A 700 3.77 16.16 -7.63
CA SER A 700 5.19 16.39 -7.37
C SER A 700 5.50 16.14 -5.88
N PRO A 701 6.76 15.88 -5.49
CA PRO A 701 7.15 15.86 -4.07
C PRO A 701 6.74 17.13 -3.34
N LEU A 702 6.22 16.97 -2.13
CA LEU A 702 5.68 18.01 -1.24
C LEU A 702 4.58 18.87 -1.90
N SER A 703 3.76 18.28 -2.79
CA SER A 703 2.56 18.93 -3.31
C SER A 703 1.54 19.18 -2.20
N GLU A 704 1.41 18.24 -1.27
CA GLU A 704 0.37 18.26 -0.25
C GLU A 704 0.78 19.15 0.95
N PRO A 705 -0.16 19.87 1.57
CA PRO A 705 0.13 20.68 2.75
C PRO A 705 0.53 19.84 3.97
N GLU A 706 0.01 18.62 4.11
CA GLU A 706 0.29 17.71 5.22
C GLU A 706 1.78 17.35 5.27
N SER A 707 2.34 16.75 4.21
CA SER A 707 3.77 16.40 4.14
C SER A 707 4.69 17.62 4.27
N ARG A 708 4.24 18.81 3.85
CA ARG A 708 4.98 20.07 4.05
C ARG A 708 5.00 20.52 5.52
N ASN A 709 4.00 20.17 6.32
CA ASN A 709 3.99 20.50 7.74
C ASN A 709 5.03 19.69 8.51
N GLU A 710 5.20 18.41 8.21
CA GLU A 710 6.20 17.53 8.83
C GLU A 710 7.62 18.03 8.53
N ILE A 711 7.92 18.31 7.26
CA ILE A 711 9.20 18.92 6.85
C ILE A 711 9.41 20.28 7.53
N TRP A 712 8.40 21.13 7.62
CA TRP A 712 8.51 22.38 8.35
C TRP A 712 8.81 22.17 9.84
N LEU A 713 8.20 21.17 10.49
CA LEU A 713 8.39 20.91 11.91
C LEU A 713 9.84 20.50 12.21
N VAL A 714 10.40 19.56 11.43
CA VAL A 714 11.78 19.12 11.63
C VAL A 714 12.80 20.19 11.24
N GLU A 715 12.59 20.94 10.15
CA GLU A 715 13.50 22.01 9.73
C GLU A 715 13.50 23.23 10.69
N ASN A 716 12.40 23.47 11.42
CA ASN A 716 12.34 24.53 12.43
C ASN A 716 12.79 24.08 13.84
N ASN A 717 12.91 22.77 14.09
CA ASN A 717 13.36 22.21 15.36
C ASN A 717 14.57 21.27 15.14
N PRO A 718 15.76 21.82 14.78
CA PRO A 718 16.94 21.03 14.44
C PRO A 718 17.57 20.27 15.61
N ASN A 719 16.98 20.35 16.82
CA ASN A 719 17.29 19.48 17.94
C ASN A 719 16.58 18.11 17.87
N ILE A 720 15.56 17.96 17.01
CA ILE A 720 14.93 16.66 16.73
C ILE A 720 15.99 15.74 16.11
N ARG A 721 16.26 14.62 16.79
CA ARG A 721 17.25 13.62 16.38
C ARG A 721 16.65 12.22 16.22
N PHE A 722 15.44 12.01 16.77
CA PHE A 722 14.68 10.77 16.72
C PHE A 722 13.29 11.05 16.15
N ALA A 723 12.78 10.16 15.29
CA ALA A 723 11.41 10.22 14.82
C ALA A 723 10.80 8.82 14.67
N MET A 724 9.47 8.74 14.77
CA MET A 724 8.72 7.54 14.44
C MET A 724 7.34 7.87 13.86
N ASN A 725 7.10 7.48 12.60
CA ASN A 725 5.73 7.35 12.09
C ASN A 725 5.13 6.03 12.56
N THR A 726 3.85 6.07 12.91
CA THR A 726 3.07 4.89 13.28
C THR A 726 1.88 4.74 12.32
N HIS A 727 1.81 3.54 11.75
CA HIS A 727 0.86 3.03 10.78
C HIS A 727 0.14 1.79 11.34
N THR A 728 -0.83 1.26 10.61
CA THR A 728 -1.29 -0.13 10.74
C THR A 728 -1.48 -0.75 9.35
N HIS A 729 -1.39 -2.06 9.16
CA HIS A 729 -1.18 -3.12 10.16
C HIS A 729 -0.08 -4.11 9.76
N GLY A 730 0.36 -4.92 10.72
CA GLY A 730 1.11 -6.14 10.45
C GLY A 730 2.29 -6.41 11.37
N GLY A 731 2.56 -5.60 12.39
CA GLY A 731 3.69 -5.83 13.29
C GLY A 731 5.02 -5.81 12.54
N TYR A 732 5.33 -4.67 11.90
CA TYR A 732 6.62 -4.41 11.29
C TYR A 732 7.33 -3.29 12.05
N PHE A 733 8.65 -3.40 12.21
CA PHE A 733 9.47 -2.40 12.88
C PHE A 733 10.69 -2.07 12.02
N MET A 734 10.65 -0.90 11.37
CA MET A 734 11.45 -0.64 10.19
C MET A 734 12.20 0.69 10.24
N TRP A 735 13.19 0.84 9.36
CA TRP A 735 13.98 2.07 9.17
C TRP A 735 14.54 2.16 7.75
N SER A 736 15.27 3.24 7.42
CA SER A 736 15.90 3.44 6.09
C SER A 736 16.98 2.40 5.74
N PRO A 737 17.18 2.06 4.45
CA PRO A 737 16.48 2.57 3.27
C PRO A 737 15.08 1.96 3.09
N GLY A 738 14.14 2.75 2.57
CA GLY A 738 12.83 2.27 2.12
C GLY A 738 12.64 2.12 0.63
N ALA A 739 13.47 2.74 -0.22
CA ALA A 739 13.25 2.77 -1.67
C ALA A 739 14.39 2.12 -2.49
N TYR A 740 14.02 1.32 -3.49
CA TYR A 740 14.91 0.79 -4.54
C TYR A 740 14.35 1.03 -5.97
N ARG A 741 15.19 0.84 -6.98
CA ARG A 741 14.83 0.95 -8.41
C ARG A 741 14.70 -0.41 -9.08
N LEU A 742 13.85 -0.53 -10.10
CA LEU A 742 13.84 -1.70 -10.99
C LEU A 742 14.54 -1.37 -12.33
N PRO A 743 15.14 -2.36 -13.02
CA PRO A 743 15.17 -3.79 -12.68
C PRO A 743 16.26 -4.21 -11.68
N THR A 744 17.17 -3.31 -11.26
CA THR A 744 18.42 -3.68 -10.56
C THR A 744 18.33 -3.83 -9.03
N ARG A 745 17.22 -3.42 -8.41
CA ARG A 745 17.05 -3.26 -6.96
C ARG A 745 18.07 -2.31 -6.30
N ASP A 746 18.62 -1.35 -7.06
CA ASP A 746 19.51 -0.31 -6.55
C ASP A 746 18.79 0.61 -5.55
N GLY A 747 19.17 0.50 -4.28
CA GLY A 747 18.58 1.23 -3.15
C GLY A 747 19.04 2.69 -2.99
N LEU A 748 18.51 3.34 -1.95
CA LEU A 748 19.18 4.47 -1.29
C LEU A 748 20.44 3.99 -0.55
N GLU A 749 21.33 4.92 -0.16
CA GLU A 749 22.55 4.58 0.57
C GLU A 749 22.20 3.88 1.90
N ARG A 750 22.59 2.63 2.08
CA ARG A 750 22.35 1.90 3.33
C ARG A 750 23.06 2.61 4.50
N PRO A 751 22.43 2.73 5.69
CA PRO A 751 23.13 3.21 6.88
C PRO A 751 24.45 2.45 7.10
N SER A 752 25.44 3.13 7.68
CA SER A 752 26.72 2.51 8.02
C SER A 752 26.55 1.38 9.03
N TYR A 753 27.52 0.46 9.09
CA TYR A 753 27.49 -0.67 10.02
C TYR A 753 27.16 -0.26 11.47
N GLY A 754 27.77 0.82 11.96
CA GLY A 754 27.52 1.34 13.31
C GLY A 754 26.12 1.93 13.49
N VAL A 755 25.59 2.62 12.47
CA VAL A 755 24.24 3.20 12.52
C VAL A 755 23.17 2.12 12.42
N GLU A 756 23.31 1.13 11.54
CA GLU A 756 22.35 0.03 11.44
C GLU A 756 22.42 -0.90 12.66
N SER A 757 23.60 -1.14 13.21
CA SER A 757 23.74 -1.82 14.51
C SER A 757 23.05 -1.04 15.64
N TYR A 758 23.07 0.30 15.59
CA TYR A 758 22.35 1.14 16.55
C TYR A 758 20.83 1.07 16.34
N PHE A 759 20.36 1.03 15.09
CA PHE A 759 18.96 0.75 14.80
C PHE A 759 18.54 -0.60 15.41
N TYR A 760 19.30 -1.67 15.26
CA TYR A 760 18.99 -2.97 15.87
C TYR A 760 18.98 -2.93 17.41
N GLU A 761 19.99 -2.36 18.07
CA GLU A 761 20.04 -2.25 19.55
C GLU A 761 18.88 -1.41 20.11
N ALA A 762 18.59 -0.27 19.49
CA ALA A 762 17.46 0.58 19.86
C ALA A 762 16.10 -0.12 19.59
N SER A 763 15.99 -0.89 18.52
CA SER A 763 14.79 -1.68 18.20
C SER A 763 14.51 -2.71 19.29
N ASP A 764 15.53 -3.40 19.79
CA ASP A 764 15.35 -4.38 20.85
C ASP A 764 14.79 -3.75 22.13
N VAL A 765 15.29 -2.57 22.53
CA VAL A 765 14.70 -1.81 23.65
C VAL A 765 13.22 -1.50 23.40
N ILE A 766 12.88 -0.98 22.21
CA ILE A 766 11.51 -0.55 21.86
C ILE A 766 10.54 -1.75 21.81
N LEU A 767 10.97 -2.85 21.20
CA LEU A 767 10.16 -4.05 21.00
C LEU A 767 9.98 -4.87 22.28
N ASN A 768 10.97 -4.90 23.19
CA ASN A 768 10.78 -5.46 24.51
C ASN A 768 9.69 -4.70 25.31
N ARG A 769 9.62 -3.36 25.19
CA ARG A 769 8.55 -2.57 25.83
C ARG A 769 7.15 -2.90 25.31
N ILE A 770 7.03 -3.13 24.02
CA ILE A 770 5.80 -3.61 23.36
C ILE A 770 5.39 -4.96 23.92
N LYS A 771 6.31 -5.92 23.95
CA LYS A 771 6.12 -7.27 24.52
C LYS A 771 5.69 -7.23 26.00
N GLU A 772 6.19 -6.27 26.79
CA GLU A 772 5.82 -6.09 28.21
C GLU A 772 4.32 -5.80 28.47
N HIS A 773 3.54 -5.32 27.49
CA HIS A 773 2.11 -5.01 27.72
C HIS A 773 1.23 -6.27 27.81
N ARG A 774 1.24 -7.10 26.75
CA ARG A 774 0.38 -8.31 26.66
C ARG A 774 1.08 -9.56 26.14
N GLY A 775 2.40 -9.52 25.95
CA GLY A 775 3.20 -10.65 25.45
C GLY A 775 3.20 -10.80 23.92
N THR A 776 2.63 -9.84 23.18
CA THR A 776 2.72 -9.80 21.72
C THR A 776 4.14 -9.44 21.28
N SER A 777 4.68 -10.14 20.28
CA SER A 777 5.99 -9.87 19.71
C SER A 777 5.87 -9.54 18.23
N VAL A 778 6.42 -8.40 17.82
CA VAL A 778 6.79 -8.16 16.41
C VAL A 778 7.69 -9.30 15.95
N TRP A 779 7.41 -9.88 14.78
CA TRP A 779 8.15 -11.06 14.33
C TRP A 779 9.59 -10.68 13.95
N PRO A 780 10.61 -11.49 14.29
CA PRO A 780 11.99 -11.24 13.91
C PRO A 780 12.19 -10.90 12.42
N SER A 781 11.52 -11.64 11.53
CA SER A 781 11.56 -11.42 10.07
C SER A 781 11.06 -10.04 9.65
N ARG A 782 10.15 -9.42 10.42
CA ARG A 782 9.54 -8.10 10.19
C ARG A 782 10.32 -6.93 10.83
N VAL A 783 11.55 -7.18 11.31
CA VAL A 783 12.46 -6.16 11.88
C VAL A 783 13.70 -5.96 11.01
N GLY A 784 13.93 -4.75 10.52
CA GLY A 784 15.05 -4.40 9.63
C GLY A 784 14.74 -3.18 8.75
N PRO A 785 15.63 -2.82 7.80
CA PRO A 785 15.32 -1.80 6.81
C PRO A 785 14.01 -2.10 6.06
N ILE A 786 13.22 -1.06 5.75
CA ILE A 786 11.93 -1.16 5.03
C ILE A 786 12.11 -1.97 3.73
N SER A 787 13.18 -1.71 2.97
CA SER A 787 13.48 -2.46 1.74
C SER A 787 13.72 -3.95 1.96
N ASP A 788 14.19 -4.36 3.14
CA ASP A 788 14.63 -5.73 3.41
C ASP A 788 13.52 -6.61 4.00
N VAL A 789 12.48 -6.00 4.59
CA VAL A 789 11.43 -6.73 5.31
C VAL A 789 10.02 -6.54 4.75
N LEU A 790 9.79 -5.47 3.97
CA LEU A 790 8.48 -5.13 3.43
C LEU A 790 8.51 -5.14 1.88
N TYR A 791 8.68 -3.98 1.24
CA TYR A 791 8.82 -3.78 -0.20
C TYR A 791 9.32 -2.34 -0.45
N SER A 792 9.70 -1.98 -1.68
CA SER A 792 10.11 -0.58 -1.98
C SER A 792 8.98 0.42 -1.76
N ALA A 793 9.19 1.40 -0.87
CA ALA A 793 8.24 2.46 -0.53
C ALA A 793 8.77 3.84 -1.02
N ALA A 794 8.72 4.10 -2.32
CA ALA A 794 9.26 5.35 -2.88
C ALA A 794 8.59 6.62 -2.31
N GLY A 795 9.41 7.56 -1.80
CA GLY A 795 8.94 8.86 -1.32
C GLY A 795 8.34 8.85 0.09
N ASN A 796 8.79 7.95 0.97
CA ASN A 796 8.33 7.87 2.36
C ASN A 796 8.96 8.96 3.27
N SER A 797 8.26 9.28 4.38
CA SER A 797 8.65 10.31 5.36
C SER A 797 9.93 9.96 6.13
N ALA A 798 10.10 8.69 6.53
CA ALA A 798 11.26 8.22 7.27
C ALA A 798 12.58 8.39 6.51
N ASP A 799 12.63 8.06 5.21
CA ASP A 799 13.79 8.29 4.35
C ASP A 799 14.10 9.80 4.21
N ASP A 800 13.10 10.67 4.09
CA ASP A 800 13.35 12.12 4.06
C ASP A 800 13.96 12.63 5.39
N HIS A 801 13.41 12.18 6.52
CA HIS A 801 13.93 12.48 7.85
C HIS A 801 15.37 11.97 8.04
N PHE A 802 15.67 10.73 7.65
CA PHE A 802 17.01 10.15 7.76
C PHE A 802 18.02 10.86 6.85
N TYR A 803 17.78 10.89 5.53
CA TYR A 803 18.78 11.35 4.56
C TYR A 803 18.92 12.88 4.46
N ASN A 804 17.85 13.66 4.63
CA ASN A 804 17.94 15.13 4.50
C ASN A 804 18.18 15.84 5.84
N ASN A 805 17.73 15.25 6.96
CA ASN A 805 17.71 15.93 8.26
C ASN A 805 18.61 15.26 9.31
N GLY A 806 19.17 14.07 9.02
CA GLY A 806 20.03 13.35 9.96
C GLY A 806 19.28 12.85 11.20
N ILE A 807 18.01 12.48 11.05
CA ILE A 807 17.15 11.99 12.12
C ILE A 807 17.15 10.46 12.09
N PHE A 808 17.37 9.80 13.23
CA PHE A 808 17.09 8.36 13.31
C PHE A 808 15.58 8.18 13.27
N ALA A 809 15.07 7.72 12.12
CA ALA A 809 13.65 7.58 11.85
C ALA A 809 13.28 6.10 11.78
N TRP A 810 12.28 5.71 12.56
CA TRP A 810 11.63 4.40 12.50
C TRP A 810 10.25 4.51 11.87
N SER A 811 9.77 3.42 11.31
CA SER A 811 8.38 3.23 10.87
C SER A 811 7.78 2.01 11.56
N PHE A 812 6.63 2.20 12.19
CA PHE A 812 5.94 1.17 12.94
C PHE A 812 4.65 0.77 12.22
N GLU A 813 4.48 -0.49 11.83
CA GLU A 813 3.17 -1.04 11.48
C GLU A 813 2.58 -1.72 12.71
N ALA A 814 1.67 -1.05 13.42
CA ALA A 814 1.06 -1.56 14.64
C ALA A 814 0.16 -2.77 14.34
N GLY A 815 -0.21 -3.52 15.37
CA GLY A 815 -1.04 -4.71 15.21
C GLY A 815 -0.26 -5.89 14.62
N SER A 816 0.59 -6.51 15.43
CA SER A 816 1.24 -7.78 15.08
C SER A 816 0.18 -8.89 14.96
N PRO A 817 0.31 -9.85 14.02
CA PRO A 817 -0.62 -10.97 13.94
C PRO A 817 -0.65 -11.75 15.26
N THR A 818 -1.83 -12.17 15.65
CA THR A 818 -2.06 -12.93 16.89
C THR A 818 -2.21 -14.41 16.58
N TRP A 819 -1.79 -15.27 17.50
CA TRP A 819 -1.95 -16.72 17.36
C TRP A 819 -3.19 -17.18 18.12
N ASN A 820 -4.07 -17.92 17.45
CA ASN A 820 -5.36 -18.35 18.05
C ASN A 820 -5.33 -19.78 18.63
N GLY A 821 -4.18 -20.46 18.56
CA GLY A 821 -3.99 -21.86 18.96
C GLY A 821 -3.93 -22.85 17.79
N GLU A 822 -4.40 -22.46 16.60
CA GLU A 822 -4.41 -23.28 15.38
C GLU A 822 -3.74 -22.57 14.18
N GLU A 823 -3.93 -21.25 14.05
CA GLU A 823 -3.37 -20.42 12.98
C GLU A 823 -3.04 -18.98 13.44
N TRP A 824 -2.29 -18.26 12.61
CA TRP A 824 -2.02 -16.83 12.76
C TRP A 824 -3.17 -16.00 12.16
N THR A 825 -3.62 -14.99 12.89
CA THR A 825 -4.71 -14.09 12.48
C THR A 825 -4.27 -12.63 12.49
N ASP A 826 -4.44 -11.95 11.36
CA ASP A 826 -4.24 -10.50 11.24
C ASP A 826 -5.34 -9.71 11.98
N VAL A 827 -4.96 -8.54 12.51
CA VAL A 827 -5.87 -7.63 13.23
C VAL A 827 -6.53 -6.57 12.32
N GLY A 828 -5.89 -6.22 11.20
CA GLY A 828 -6.45 -5.31 10.18
C GLY A 828 -6.30 -3.82 10.49
N PHE A 829 -6.79 -2.97 9.58
CA PHE A 829 -6.69 -1.50 9.72
C PHE A 829 -7.65 -0.91 10.78
N THR A 830 -8.83 -1.52 10.92
CA THR A 830 -9.92 -1.06 11.78
C THR A 830 -10.49 -2.21 12.63
N PRO A 831 -9.70 -2.79 13.56
CA PRO A 831 -10.17 -3.87 14.43
C PRO A 831 -11.32 -3.42 15.33
N PRO A 832 -12.08 -4.35 15.95
CA PRO A 832 -12.99 -4.04 17.06
C PRO A 832 -12.28 -3.19 18.12
N TYR A 833 -12.98 -2.23 18.73
CA TYR A 833 -12.34 -1.26 19.61
C TYR A 833 -11.59 -1.91 20.79
N GLU A 834 -12.07 -3.04 21.30
CA GLU A 834 -11.38 -3.78 22.35
C GLU A 834 -9.97 -4.24 21.94
N GLU A 835 -9.76 -4.67 20.70
CA GLU A 835 -8.43 -5.04 20.20
C GLU A 835 -7.61 -3.79 19.84
N GLY A 836 -8.22 -2.81 19.15
CA GLY A 836 -7.56 -1.54 18.85
C GLY A 836 -7.12 -0.75 20.09
N HIS A 837 -7.80 -0.94 21.24
CA HIS A 837 -7.39 -0.42 22.53
C HIS A 837 -6.13 -1.12 23.07
N GLU A 838 -6.10 -2.46 23.03
CA GLU A 838 -4.95 -3.24 23.47
C GLU A 838 -3.72 -2.95 22.60
N GLU A 839 -3.89 -2.84 21.28
CA GLU A 839 -2.85 -2.33 20.37
C GLU A 839 -2.42 -0.90 20.75
N ALA A 840 -3.36 0.01 20.99
CA ALA A 840 -3.01 1.39 21.39
C ALA A 840 -2.20 1.42 22.70
N MET A 841 -2.48 0.53 23.65
CA MET A 841 -1.70 0.40 24.89
C MET A 841 -0.31 -0.19 24.62
N GLU A 842 -0.23 -1.23 23.79
CA GLU A 842 0.98 -1.93 23.36
C GLU A 842 1.95 -0.99 22.64
N PHE A 843 1.52 -0.29 21.59
CA PHE A 843 2.41 0.57 20.82
C PHE A 843 2.67 1.92 21.51
N ALA A 844 1.83 2.34 22.48
CA ALA A 844 2.20 3.39 23.43
C ALA A 844 3.35 2.97 24.37
N HIS A 845 3.57 1.67 24.61
CA HIS A 845 4.81 1.21 25.25
C HIS A 845 6.01 1.41 24.33
N GLY A 846 5.88 1.09 23.04
CA GLY A 846 6.91 1.34 22.04
C GLY A 846 7.29 2.83 21.93
N TRP A 847 6.29 3.72 21.99
CA TRP A 847 6.50 5.17 22.02
C TRP A 847 7.20 5.66 23.30
N LEU A 848 6.96 5.03 24.46
CA LEU A 848 7.80 5.28 25.65
C LEU A 848 9.21 4.69 25.49
N GLY A 849 9.36 3.56 24.81
CA GLY A 849 10.64 2.93 24.49
C GLY A 849 11.56 3.80 23.64
N ILE A 850 11.06 4.44 22.57
CA ILE A 850 11.90 5.36 21.75
C ILE A 850 12.32 6.60 22.55
N LEU A 851 11.51 7.03 23.52
CA LEU A 851 11.90 8.09 24.46
C LEU A 851 13.00 7.62 25.43
N GLU A 852 13.04 6.34 25.81
CA GLU A 852 14.20 5.76 26.52
C GLU A 852 15.45 5.79 25.65
N VAL A 853 15.36 5.31 24.40
CA VAL A 853 16.47 5.34 23.43
C VAL A 853 17.01 6.75 23.22
N ALA A 854 16.12 7.74 23.02
CA ALA A 854 16.50 9.14 22.86
C ALA A 854 17.15 9.72 24.14
N GLN A 855 16.73 9.28 25.33
CA GLN A 855 17.35 9.68 26.59
C GLN A 855 18.69 8.99 26.84
N MET A 856 18.86 7.73 26.44
CA MET A 856 20.15 7.04 26.46
C MET A 856 21.14 7.81 25.60
N TYR A 857 20.77 8.11 24.35
CA TYR A 857 21.54 8.91 23.42
C TYR A 857 21.92 10.30 23.98
N SER A 858 20.96 11.04 24.55
CA SER A 858 21.22 12.40 25.06
C SER A 858 22.11 12.44 26.31
N LEU A 859 22.24 11.31 27.01
CA LEU A 859 23.05 11.16 28.22
C LEU A 859 24.37 10.42 27.99
N ASP A 860 24.56 9.87 26.79
CA ASP A 860 25.73 9.08 26.45
C ASP A 860 27.00 9.95 26.36
N ASN A 861 28.05 9.42 26.96
CA ASN A 861 29.40 9.94 26.97
C ASN A 861 30.43 8.83 27.23
N VAL A 862 30.04 7.57 27.00
CA VAL A 862 30.94 6.43 27.02
C VAL A 862 31.79 6.51 25.75
N LEU A 863 33.02 5.98 25.80
CA LEU A 863 33.86 5.92 24.60
C LEU A 863 33.81 4.49 24.07
N PRO A 864 33.52 4.30 22.78
CA PRO A 864 33.42 2.96 22.22
C PRO A 864 34.77 2.26 22.28
N ARG A 865 34.73 0.96 22.52
CA ARG A 865 35.88 0.08 22.49
C ARG A 865 35.73 -0.90 21.34
N SER A 866 36.82 -1.12 20.64
CA SER A 866 36.92 -2.06 19.53
C SER A 866 38.21 -2.86 19.65
N THR A 867 38.11 -4.17 19.44
CA THR A 867 39.22 -5.13 19.41
C THR A 867 39.23 -5.79 18.04
N LEU A 868 40.39 -5.86 17.38
CA LEU A 868 40.54 -6.59 16.13
C LEU A 868 40.57 -8.10 16.42
N GLU A 869 39.75 -8.89 15.72
CA GLU A 869 39.67 -10.34 15.89
C GLU A 869 39.79 -11.09 14.54
N PRO A 870 40.66 -12.11 14.42
CA PRO A 870 41.68 -12.49 15.40
C PRO A 870 42.75 -11.39 15.55
N GLY A 871 43.14 -11.12 16.80
CA GLY A 871 44.03 -10.00 17.12
C GLY A 871 45.50 -10.16 16.70
N ARG A 872 46.37 -9.29 17.23
CA ARG A 872 47.82 -9.24 16.94
C ARG A 872 48.53 -10.62 17.04
N GLY A 873 48.88 -11.22 15.89
CA GLY A 873 49.43 -12.58 15.81
C GLY A 873 50.42 -12.83 14.67
N SER A 874 50.81 -14.10 14.53
CA SER A 874 51.50 -14.69 13.37
C SER A 874 50.60 -15.79 12.79
N TYR A 875 50.45 -15.81 11.47
CA TYR A 875 49.54 -16.67 10.73
C TYR A 875 50.27 -17.26 9.52
N ASP A 876 50.11 -18.56 9.28
CA ASP A 876 50.82 -19.30 8.21
C ASP A 876 50.09 -19.23 6.85
N ALA A 877 49.05 -18.40 6.75
CA ALA A 877 48.22 -18.14 5.58
C ALA A 877 47.54 -16.77 5.71
N PRO A 878 46.97 -16.19 4.64
CA PRO A 878 46.09 -15.03 4.73
C PRO A 878 45.01 -15.23 5.81
N VAL A 879 44.67 -14.15 6.51
CA VAL A 879 43.70 -14.19 7.62
C VAL A 879 42.67 -13.08 7.47
N ASP A 880 41.41 -13.45 7.58
CA ASP A 880 40.29 -12.51 7.61
C ASP A 880 40.11 -11.97 9.03
N VAL A 881 40.00 -10.64 9.16
CA VAL A 881 39.83 -9.95 10.45
C VAL A 881 38.57 -9.11 10.50
N THR A 882 37.88 -9.13 11.64
CA THR A 882 36.70 -8.33 11.99
C THR A 882 36.95 -7.58 13.30
N PHE A 883 35.93 -6.91 13.86
CA PHE A 883 36.03 -6.19 15.12
C PHE A 883 34.97 -6.62 16.15
N GLU A 884 35.40 -6.99 17.35
CA GLU A 884 34.55 -7.01 18.53
C GLU A 884 34.33 -5.56 19.01
N LEU A 885 33.08 -5.15 19.22
CA LEU A 885 32.69 -3.80 19.63
C LEU A 885 32.01 -3.82 21.01
N SER A 886 32.18 -2.77 21.83
CA SER A 886 31.49 -2.66 23.13
C SER A 886 30.06 -2.13 23.06
N GLU A 887 29.70 -1.55 21.92
CA GLU A 887 28.43 -0.91 21.59
C GLU A 887 28.39 -0.67 20.06
N PRO A 888 27.22 -0.40 19.46
CA PRO A 888 27.11 -0.04 18.05
C PRO A 888 28.07 1.09 17.65
N SER A 889 28.94 0.84 16.67
CA SER A 889 29.98 1.80 16.28
C SER A 889 30.51 1.55 14.88
N ASP A 890 30.79 2.64 14.16
CA ASP A 890 31.56 2.61 12.92
C ASP A 890 33.06 2.49 13.23
N VAL A 891 33.75 1.61 12.51
CA VAL A 891 35.21 1.44 12.62
C VAL A 891 35.90 1.90 11.35
N TYR A 892 36.67 2.98 11.44
CA TYR A 892 37.47 3.53 10.36
C TYR A 892 38.90 2.95 10.44
N TYR A 893 39.41 2.36 9.36
CA TYR A 893 40.68 1.63 9.37
C TYR A 893 41.62 1.95 8.18
N THR A 894 42.91 1.70 8.39
CA THR A 894 43.96 1.82 7.35
C THR A 894 44.91 0.63 7.40
N LEU A 895 45.24 0.07 6.24
CA LEU A 895 46.15 -1.08 6.07
C LEU A 895 47.54 -0.66 5.57
N ASP A 896 47.63 0.45 4.83
CA ASP A 896 48.86 1.01 4.23
C ASP A 896 49.84 1.63 5.24
N GLY A 897 49.51 1.60 6.54
CA GLY A 897 50.28 2.21 7.61
C GLY A 897 50.15 3.75 7.70
N SER A 898 49.21 4.36 6.99
CA SER A 898 48.87 5.79 7.13
C SER A 898 48.18 6.09 8.49
N ARG A 899 47.44 7.19 8.59
CA ARG A 899 46.71 7.59 9.80
C ARG A 899 45.22 7.45 9.48
N PRO A 900 44.42 6.70 10.27
CA PRO A 900 42.99 6.60 10.01
C PRO A 900 42.31 7.95 10.25
N THR A 901 41.47 8.37 9.30
CA THR A 901 40.62 9.57 9.31
C THR A 901 39.17 9.18 9.01
N PHE A 902 38.25 10.15 9.01
CA PHE A 902 36.88 9.94 8.52
C PHE A 902 36.79 9.66 7.00
N ASP A 903 37.88 9.91 6.26
CA ASP A 903 38.01 9.59 4.83
C ASP A 903 38.64 8.20 4.59
N SER A 904 38.95 7.46 5.66
CA SER A 904 39.45 6.09 5.57
C SER A 904 38.30 5.11 5.37
N PRO A 905 38.55 3.92 4.77
CA PRO A 905 37.55 2.85 4.73
C PRO A 905 36.93 2.58 6.10
N ARG A 906 35.59 2.41 6.11
CA ARG A 906 34.84 1.94 7.27
C ARG A 906 34.55 0.44 7.10
N ILE A 907 34.25 -0.26 8.19
CA ILE A 907 33.64 -1.59 8.10
C ILE A 907 32.23 -1.49 7.50
N GLU A 908 31.90 -2.42 6.61
CA GLU A 908 30.58 -2.55 5.99
C GLU A 908 29.97 -3.91 6.37
N PHE A 909 28.75 -4.17 5.93
CA PHE A 909 28.14 -5.50 5.99
C PHE A 909 28.56 -6.35 4.78
N THR A 910 28.73 -7.66 4.97
CA THR A 910 28.92 -8.62 3.86
C THR A 910 27.73 -8.61 2.88
N GLY A 911 26.54 -8.24 3.37
CA GLY A 911 25.33 -8.07 2.57
C GLY A 911 24.13 -7.71 3.46
N PRO A 912 22.93 -7.51 2.87
CA PRO A 912 21.71 -7.20 3.61
C PRO A 912 21.45 -8.21 4.73
N ARG A 913 21.25 -7.70 5.95
CA ARG A 913 20.99 -8.49 7.18
C ARG A 913 22.09 -9.53 7.50
N GLN A 914 23.33 -9.33 7.04
CA GLN A 914 24.49 -10.19 7.34
C GLN A 914 25.42 -9.57 8.40
N GLY A 915 26.56 -10.22 8.70
CA GLY A 915 27.58 -9.70 9.62
C GLY A 915 28.55 -8.69 8.99
N GLN A 916 29.63 -8.35 9.72
CA GLN A 916 30.72 -7.52 9.21
C GLN A 916 31.40 -8.18 8.01
N GLU A 917 31.66 -7.39 6.96
CA GLU A 917 32.54 -7.80 5.87
C GLU A 917 33.96 -8.04 6.41
N PRO A 918 34.52 -9.26 6.32
CA PRO A 918 35.85 -9.53 6.86
C PRO A 918 36.96 -8.90 6.02
N ILE A 919 37.97 -8.32 6.68
CA ILE A 919 39.11 -7.71 6.00
C ILE A 919 40.21 -8.78 5.80
N THR A 920 40.41 -9.27 4.58
CA THR A 920 41.49 -10.23 4.30
C THR A 920 42.88 -9.58 4.37
N ILE A 921 43.72 -10.07 5.28
CA ILE A 921 45.13 -9.68 5.40
C ILE A 921 46.02 -10.77 4.80
N SER A 922 46.54 -10.53 3.61
CA SER A 922 47.37 -11.49 2.84
C SER A 922 48.88 -11.29 2.98
N GLU A 923 49.34 -10.16 3.50
CA GLU A 923 50.76 -9.89 3.79
C GLU A 923 50.94 -9.24 5.18
N THR A 924 52.16 -9.22 5.71
CA THR A 924 52.45 -8.68 7.05
C THR A 924 52.07 -7.19 7.15
N THR A 925 50.98 -6.89 7.85
CA THR A 925 50.25 -5.62 7.82
C THR A 925 50.07 -5.05 9.22
N THR A 926 50.21 -3.72 9.36
CA THR A 926 49.83 -3.02 10.60
C THR A 926 48.47 -2.35 10.41
N VAL A 927 47.40 -3.05 10.80
CA VAL A 927 46.05 -2.49 10.85
C VAL A 927 46.04 -1.37 11.89
N LYS A 928 45.53 -0.20 11.53
CA LYS A 928 45.29 0.93 12.45
C LYS A 928 43.85 1.39 12.31
N TRP A 929 43.17 1.66 13.41
CA TRP A 929 41.75 2.01 13.39
C TRP A 929 41.30 2.90 14.55
N PHE A 930 40.08 3.41 14.48
CA PHE A 930 39.33 3.97 15.60
C PHE A 930 37.83 3.68 15.43
N ALA A 931 37.12 3.53 16.56
CA ALA A 931 35.66 3.41 16.59
C ALA A 931 34.97 4.74 16.93
N VAL A 932 33.76 4.94 16.40
CA VAL A 932 32.85 6.06 16.70
C VAL A 932 31.42 5.53 16.84
N ASP A 933 30.75 5.87 17.93
CA ASP A 933 29.36 5.49 18.19
C ASP A 933 28.34 6.45 17.53
N ALA A 934 27.04 6.13 17.67
CA ALA A 934 25.94 6.93 17.16
C ALA A 934 25.85 8.34 17.76
N ALA A 935 26.27 8.52 19.03
CA ALA A 935 26.31 9.80 19.73
C ALA A 935 27.52 10.67 19.33
N GLY A 936 28.49 10.08 18.62
CA GLY A 936 29.70 10.71 18.12
C GLY A 936 30.89 10.66 19.08
N ASN A 937 30.86 9.85 20.14
CA ASN A 937 32.05 9.68 20.97
C ASN A 937 33.10 8.86 20.24
N ILE A 938 34.37 9.28 20.35
CA ILE A 938 35.48 8.68 19.61
C ILE A 938 36.37 7.90 20.58
N GLN A 939 36.62 6.63 20.24
CA GLN A 939 37.51 5.74 20.97
C GLN A 939 38.82 6.43 21.39
N ASN A 940 39.24 6.24 22.65
CA ASN A 940 40.45 6.81 23.25
C ASN A 940 40.53 8.36 23.23
N ASN A 941 39.45 9.10 22.96
CA ASN A 941 39.47 10.52 22.59
C ASN A 941 40.40 10.79 21.40
N TYR A 942 40.39 9.91 20.41
CA TYR A 942 41.13 10.11 19.17
C TYR A 942 40.59 11.35 18.42
N GLN A 943 41.49 12.05 17.72
CA GLN A 943 41.13 13.20 16.89
C GLN A 943 41.59 12.92 15.46
N PRO A 944 40.70 12.46 14.56
CA PRO A 944 41.04 12.12 13.17
C PRO A 944 41.88 13.19 12.47
N GLY A 945 41.40 14.44 12.42
CA GLY A 945 42.13 15.60 11.88
C GLY A 945 43.22 16.20 12.78
N GLY A 946 43.54 15.57 13.91
CA GLY A 946 44.57 15.98 14.86
C GLY A 946 45.95 15.37 14.57
N THR A 947 46.91 15.60 15.48
CA THR A 947 48.30 15.10 15.36
C THR A 947 48.64 13.97 16.35
N ARG A 948 47.74 13.63 17.28
CA ARG A 948 47.98 12.59 18.30
C ARG A 948 47.70 11.19 17.75
N GLU A 949 48.56 10.22 18.06
CA GLU A 949 48.46 8.83 17.58
C GLU A 949 47.75 7.90 18.59
N ASN A 950 46.68 8.36 19.22
CA ASN A 950 45.86 7.55 20.15
C ASN A 950 44.80 6.68 19.44
N TYR A 951 44.95 6.44 18.14
CA TYR A 951 44.25 5.39 17.40
C TYR A 951 44.71 4.00 17.85
N GLN A 952 43.89 2.97 17.65
CA GLN A 952 44.26 1.57 17.90
C GLN A 952 45.15 1.02 16.79
N ARG A 953 45.97 0.00 17.10
CA ARG A 953 46.77 -0.71 16.09
C ARG A 953 47.12 -2.13 16.49
N ALA A 954 47.17 -3.02 15.50
CA ALA A 954 47.61 -4.40 15.62
C ALA A 954 48.54 -4.75 14.45
N LEU A 955 49.56 -5.56 14.72
CA LEU A 955 50.42 -6.12 13.69
C LEU A 955 49.97 -7.56 13.45
N ILE A 956 49.47 -7.83 12.24
CA ILE A 956 49.20 -9.16 11.72
C ILE A 956 50.42 -9.56 10.90
N ARG A 957 51.06 -10.68 11.24
CA ARG A 957 52.20 -11.22 10.48
C ARG A 957 51.76 -12.43 9.70
N ILE A 958 51.89 -12.38 8.39
CA ILE A 958 51.78 -13.55 7.53
C ILE A 958 53.20 -14.13 7.38
N THR A 959 53.37 -15.42 7.68
CA THR A 959 54.66 -16.12 7.62
C THR A 959 54.75 -17.02 6.39
N ASP A 960 55.78 -16.76 5.55
CA ASP A 960 56.16 -17.55 4.36
C ASP A 960 56.65 -18.98 4.71
#